data_AF-A0A933D7C5-F1
#
_entry.id   AF-A0A933D7C5-F1
#
_cell.length_a   1.000
_cell.length_b   1.000
_cell.length_c   1.000
_cell.angle_alpha   90.00
_cell.angle_beta   90.00
_cell.angle_gamma   90.00
#
_symmetry.space_group_name_H-M   'P 1'
#
loop_
_entity.id
_entity.type
_entity.pdbx_description
1 polymer ?
#
loop_
_entity_poly.entity_id
_entity_poly.type
_entity_poly.pdbx_seq_one_letter_code
_entity_poly.pdbx_strand_id
1 'polypeptide(L)'
;INPYGYTPAEARAQIDGLKNQVGDAKFRRMGVLATDFRQVFWPSIEEAVRVGVYNQETFSKKIEPNRDSYVPYAVLDYFTGHVSGTVRRQVGTVKGIANPYVTMLLKTMALNRLVERQKAALAVLDVLDLDFPGMAREARPIDQHHREQHPRSGRANLRYFVDGKLHYREVDEYIAKVLESQDIGSLTRLSKLLSSKTYGFFHPLYVSWSIAWQTRNLPRDWKRTYNLLAAAHRGQPTYRQAIEAVLDIGRLNRDYLMVIGQAASQARRRPDAVIRQMLADRALGRAFHSFHPNPEADTDVRLLQRAGIMAPEATGVGRYLEAVGSPIEAFGVFQETWAKAAAFKYYGDRGVTGRERAYLVRNYAGTPDSLERGLASEAVNGLYMYANVQLSGLRTAAEVGLDPKTAPGYWFRSVLIDFAPKMIAAAALLGWMGKELKDWMDRIPSYDLEKYIVVPIYPFYSENEAGEKKAVYLKFPHEDSNRMIAAAVWTLLMHQGPYAASRALGVIKGEFPGLQPGVDLLNKWIQFWSGRNPYDEFRGGTVVPRTEWEAGGWDRAKEMLRYTMGEFGILSQILGRWIYAAPDEHATDLERLVRSIPGISSLVRITDRGLDEKRWWEEDIETQARAQLRADLPLAVRRAVSERSRLNTFGEPQLSLAERRRRRQLNEWYRSRYVVTLSRMERAKERGDTTEYHALIDDIGASVPAVR
;
A
#
# COMPACT_ATOMS: atom_id res chain seq x y z
N ILE A 1 0.82 -51.06 12.30
CA ILE A 1 0.37 -51.03 10.89
C ILE A 1 1.05 -49.85 10.22
N ASN A 2 1.81 -50.08 9.16
CA ASN A 2 2.50 -49.02 8.42
C ASN A 2 1.60 -48.46 7.30
N PRO A 3 1.76 -47.16 6.96
CA PRO A 3 1.12 -46.57 5.78
C PRO A 3 1.28 -47.45 4.55
N TYR A 4 0.26 -47.47 3.68
CA TYR A 4 0.18 -48.34 2.49
C TYR A 4 0.15 -49.84 2.79
N GLY A 5 0.09 -50.25 4.07
CA GLY A 5 0.10 -51.66 4.45
C GLY A 5 1.48 -52.32 4.40
N TYR A 6 2.56 -51.55 4.26
CA TYR A 6 3.90 -52.12 4.13
C TYR A 6 4.32 -52.99 5.31
N THR A 7 4.79 -54.19 5.01
CA THR A 7 5.42 -55.09 5.95
C THR A 7 6.83 -54.60 6.32
N PRO A 8 7.40 -55.03 7.47
CA PRO A 8 8.79 -54.72 7.81
C PRO A 8 9.80 -55.18 6.75
N ALA A 9 9.50 -56.26 6.02
CA ALA A 9 10.35 -56.76 4.94
C ALA A 9 10.34 -55.81 3.74
N GLU A 10 9.16 -55.36 3.31
CA GLU A 10 9.02 -54.39 2.22
C GLU A 10 9.66 -53.04 2.57
N ALA A 11 9.51 -52.57 3.81
CA ALA A 11 10.14 -51.34 4.27
C ALA A 11 11.68 -51.42 4.19
N ARG A 12 12.28 -52.56 4.58
CA ARG A 12 13.72 -52.80 4.41
C ARG A 12 14.12 -52.81 2.94
N ALA A 13 13.38 -53.54 2.11
CA ALA A 13 13.63 -53.60 0.67
C ALA A 13 13.59 -52.20 0.01
N GLN A 14 12.69 -51.32 0.44
CA GLN A 14 12.64 -49.93 -0.04
C GLN A 14 13.85 -49.11 0.42
N ILE A 15 14.29 -49.27 1.67
CA ILE A 15 15.47 -48.58 2.19
C ILE A 15 16.73 -49.06 1.45
N ASP A 16 16.87 -50.36 1.23
CA ASP A 16 17.99 -50.94 0.49
C ASP A 16 17.96 -50.54 -0.98
N GLY A 17 16.76 -50.51 -1.60
CA GLY A 17 16.55 -49.99 -2.95
C GLY A 17 16.96 -48.52 -3.09
N LEU A 18 16.57 -47.69 -2.12
CA LEU A 18 16.97 -46.27 -2.07
C LEU A 18 18.49 -46.14 -1.93
N LYS A 19 19.12 -46.93 -1.05
CA LYS A 19 20.57 -46.97 -0.87
C LYS A 19 21.29 -47.33 -2.17
N ASN A 20 20.81 -48.34 -2.88
CA ASN A 20 21.35 -48.76 -4.17
C ASN A 20 21.18 -47.67 -5.25
N GLN A 21 20.05 -46.96 -5.26
CA GLN A 21 19.76 -45.91 -6.23
C GLN A 21 20.63 -44.66 -6.05
N VAL A 22 20.83 -44.22 -4.80
CA VAL A 22 21.59 -42.97 -4.52
C VAL A 22 23.07 -43.23 -4.27
N GLY A 23 23.45 -44.47 -3.97
CA GLY A 23 24.80 -44.88 -3.58
C GLY A 23 25.12 -44.59 -2.11
N ASP A 24 26.03 -45.38 -1.55
CA ASP A 24 26.39 -45.40 -0.13
C ASP A 24 26.74 -44.03 0.47
N ALA A 25 27.53 -43.23 -0.24
CA ALA A 25 27.96 -41.93 0.24
C ALA A 25 26.78 -40.95 0.39
N LYS A 26 25.89 -40.89 -0.60
CA LYS A 26 24.70 -40.02 -0.55
C LYS A 26 23.69 -40.52 0.47
N PHE A 27 23.51 -41.84 0.55
CA PHE A 27 22.61 -42.46 1.53
C PHE A 27 23.03 -42.14 2.97
N ARG A 28 24.34 -42.26 3.28
CA ARG A 28 24.87 -41.83 4.58
C ARG A 28 24.64 -40.34 4.84
N ARG A 29 24.86 -39.48 3.84
CA ARG A 29 24.62 -38.04 3.97
C ARG A 29 23.14 -37.72 4.21
N MET A 30 22.22 -38.42 3.54
CA MET A 30 20.78 -38.29 3.78
C MET A 30 20.39 -38.67 5.21
N GLY A 31 20.99 -39.74 5.77
CA GLY A 31 20.78 -40.12 7.17
C GLY A 31 21.15 -39.00 8.14
N VAL A 32 22.32 -38.37 7.94
CA VAL A 32 22.75 -37.20 8.73
C VAL A 32 21.77 -36.04 8.57
N LEU A 33 21.41 -35.68 7.33
CA LEU A 33 20.47 -34.58 7.06
C LEU A 33 19.08 -34.81 7.64
N ALA A 34 18.60 -36.06 7.68
CA ALA A 34 17.32 -36.39 8.30
C ALA A 34 17.35 -36.19 9.82
N THR A 35 18.47 -36.51 10.47
CA THR A 35 18.68 -36.23 11.90
C THR A 35 18.80 -34.73 12.14
N ASP A 36 19.61 -34.02 11.37
CA ASP A 36 19.75 -32.56 11.46
C ASP A 36 18.39 -31.86 11.28
N PHE A 37 17.60 -32.34 10.30
CA PHE A 37 16.26 -31.83 10.06
C PHE A 37 15.35 -31.99 11.28
N ARG A 38 15.34 -33.17 11.92
CA ARG A 38 14.55 -33.37 13.16
C ARG A 38 15.01 -32.47 14.30
N GLN A 39 16.31 -32.20 14.42
CA GLN A 39 16.85 -31.33 15.45
C GLN A 39 16.38 -29.88 15.32
N VAL A 40 16.15 -29.38 14.10
CA VAL A 40 15.65 -28.01 13.88
C VAL A 40 14.31 -27.74 14.56
N PHE A 41 13.46 -28.76 14.70
CA PHE A 41 12.11 -28.62 15.29
C PHE A 41 12.07 -28.82 16.79
N TRP A 42 13.13 -29.41 17.35
CA TRP A 42 13.19 -29.77 18.76
C TRP A 42 13.02 -28.56 19.70
N PRO A 43 13.64 -27.38 19.44
CA PRO A 43 13.43 -26.20 20.26
C PRO A 43 11.95 -25.77 20.34
N SER A 44 11.16 -25.98 19.29
CA SER A 44 9.73 -25.66 19.28
C SER A 44 8.93 -26.58 20.21
N ILE A 45 9.35 -27.84 20.34
CA ILE A 45 8.73 -28.82 21.24
C ILE A 45 9.09 -28.52 22.69
N GLU A 46 10.37 -28.26 22.97
CA GLU A 46 10.84 -27.85 24.30
C GLU A 46 10.14 -26.58 24.77
N GLU A 47 9.99 -25.62 23.86
CA GLU A 47 9.27 -24.39 24.12
C GLU A 47 7.79 -24.64 24.45
N ALA A 48 7.13 -25.53 23.70
CA ALA A 48 5.75 -25.91 23.96
C ALA A 48 5.54 -26.55 25.33
N VAL A 49 6.52 -27.32 25.81
CA VAL A 49 6.51 -27.85 27.19
C VAL A 49 6.72 -26.72 28.19
N ARG A 50 7.70 -25.84 27.94
CA ARG A 50 8.03 -24.69 28.81
C ARG A 50 6.83 -23.78 29.06
N VAL A 51 6.04 -23.50 28.02
CA VAL A 51 4.85 -22.63 28.14
C VAL A 51 3.57 -23.39 28.55
N GLY A 52 3.68 -24.70 28.81
CA GLY A 52 2.58 -25.54 29.29
C GLY A 52 1.61 -26.04 28.21
N VAL A 53 1.90 -25.85 26.92
CA VAL A 53 1.10 -26.38 25.79
C VAL A 53 1.18 -27.91 25.73
N TYR A 54 2.35 -28.48 26.00
CA TYR A 54 2.55 -29.92 26.11
C TYR A 54 2.71 -30.34 27.56
N ASN A 55 2.12 -31.49 27.88
CA ASN A 55 2.23 -32.11 29.18
C ASN A 55 3.65 -32.67 29.41
N GLN A 56 4.25 -32.35 30.56
CA GLN A 56 5.62 -32.73 30.89
C GLN A 56 5.81 -34.26 30.91
N GLU A 57 4.86 -35.00 31.46
CA GLU A 57 4.93 -36.47 31.52
C GLU A 57 4.91 -37.08 30.11
N THR A 58 4.03 -36.59 29.24
CA THR A 58 3.95 -37.02 27.84
C THR A 58 5.23 -36.70 27.09
N PHE A 59 5.82 -35.53 27.34
CA PHE A 59 7.10 -35.15 26.75
C PHE A 59 8.19 -36.15 27.13
N SER A 60 8.45 -36.34 28.42
CA SER A 60 9.56 -37.19 28.89
C SER A 60 9.35 -38.69 28.63
N LYS A 61 8.11 -39.20 28.70
CA LYS A 61 7.84 -40.64 28.51
C LYS A 61 7.59 -41.05 27.06
N LYS A 62 7.17 -40.13 26.19
CA LYS A 62 6.71 -40.50 24.83
C LYS A 62 7.35 -39.68 23.71
N ILE A 63 7.54 -38.38 23.88
CA ILE A 63 8.06 -37.52 22.80
C ILE A 63 9.59 -37.60 22.76
N GLU A 64 10.25 -37.35 23.89
CA GLU A 64 11.71 -37.36 24.03
C GLU A 64 12.37 -38.69 23.66
N PRO A 65 11.88 -39.87 24.11
CA PRO A 65 12.46 -41.14 23.72
C PRO A 65 12.33 -41.46 22.22
N ASN A 66 11.42 -40.78 21.51
CA ASN A 66 11.17 -40.97 20.08
C ASN A 66 11.66 -39.79 19.23
N ARG A 67 12.51 -38.92 19.79
CA ARG A 67 13.04 -37.72 19.12
C ARG A 67 13.62 -38.01 17.74
N ASP A 68 14.35 -39.11 17.60
CA ASP A 68 15.06 -39.46 16.37
C ASP A 68 14.31 -40.45 15.46
N SER A 69 13.17 -40.96 15.91
CA SER A 69 12.40 -42.01 15.22
C SER A 69 11.03 -41.53 14.74
N TYR A 70 10.45 -40.52 15.38
CA TYR A 70 9.10 -40.04 15.05
C TYR A 70 9.11 -38.93 14.00
N VAL A 71 8.24 -39.08 13.00
CA VAL A 71 7.90 -38.03 12.04
C VAL A 71 6.37 -37.97 11.94
N PRO A 72 5.75 -36.79 12.07
CA PRO A 72 4.31 -36.68 11.93
C PRO A 72 3.88 -36.93 10.48
N TYR A 73 2.72 -37.58 10.32
CA TYR A 73 2.11 -37.81 9.01
C TYR A 73 0.60 -37.53 9.07
N ALA A 74 0.04 -37.10 7.95
CA ALA A 74 -1.39 -36.90 7.78
C ALA A 74 -1.95 -37.97 6.84
N VAL A 75 -3.10 -38.56 7.19
CA VAL A 75 -3.77 -39.56 6.33
C VAL A 75 -4.57 -38.83 5.27
N LEU A 76 -4.30 -39.07 3.98
CA LEU A 76 -4.83 -38.27 2.87
C LEU A 76 -6.36 -38.26 2.83
N ASP A 77 -7.00 -39.41 3.05
CA ASP A 77 -8.47 -39.55 3.08
C ASP A 77 -9.17 -38.64 4.10
N TYR A 78 -8.47 -38.25 5.17
CA TYR A 78 -9.02 -37.41 6.24
C TYR A 78 -8.36 -36.03 6.29
N PHE A 79 -7.44 -35.74 5.36
CA PHE A 79 -6.67 -34.53 5.40
C PHE A 79 -7.44 -33.37 4.78
N THR A 80 -7.92 -32.46 5.63
CA THR A 80 -8.68 -31.27 5.21
C THR A 80 -7.77 -30.05 4.97
N GLY A 81 -6.47 -30.24 4.78
CA GLY A 81 -5.48 -29.14 4.68
C GLY A 81 -5.07 -28.53 6.03
N HIS A 82 -5.58 -29.02 7.16
CA HIS A 82 -5.23 -28.52 8.49
C HIS A 82 -4.38 -29.55 9.27
N VAL A 83 -3.23 -29.10 9.78
CA VAL A 83 -2.38 -29.87 10.70
C VAL A 83 -2.42 -29.20 12.07
N SER A 84 -2.85 -29.93 13.10
CA SER A 84 -2.86 -29.41 14.46
C SER A 84 -1.45 -29.40 15.05
N GLY A 85 -1.13 -28.35 15.80
CA GLY A 85 0.07 -28.29 16.64
C GLY A 85 0.01 -29.21 17.86
N THR A 86 -1.11 -29.89 18.15
CA THR A 86 -1.24 -30.80 19.29
C THR A 86 -0.71 -32.21 18.99
N VAL A 87 -0.31 -32.95 20.02
CA VAL A 87 0.00 -34.38 19.93
C VAL A 87 -1.25 -35.18 20.25
N ARG A 88 -1.73 -35.96 19.28
CA ARG A 88 -2.86 -36.87 19.46
C ARG A 88 -2.40 -38.30 19.27
N ARG A 89 -3.04 -39.25 19.98
CA ARG A 89 -2.82 -40.68 19.75
C ARG A 89 -3.27 -41.02 18.33
N GLN A 90 -2.36 -41.56 17.52
CA GLN A 90 -2.67 -42.16 16.24
C GLN A 90 -2.41 -43.65 16.33
N VAL A 91 -3.35 -44.44 15.82
CA VAL A 91 -3.16 -45.86 15.51
C VAL A 91 -2.81 -45.90 14.02
N GLY A 92 -1.78 -46.66 13.65
CA GLY A 92 -1.26 -46.69 12.28
C GLY A 92 -2.34 -46.94 11.21
N THR A 93 -2.06 -46.57 9.97
CA THR A 93 -3.03 -46.62 8.86
C THR A 93 -2.51 -47.52 7.73
N VAL A 94 -3.41 -48.17 6.99
CA VAL A 94 -3.08 -48.80 5.69
C VAL A 94 -3.25 -47.85 4.52
N LYS A 95 -3.85 -46.68 4.75
CA LYS A 95 -4.18 -45.70 3.72
C LYS A 95 -2.95 -44.88 3.34
N GLY A 96 -3.06 -44.16 2.21
CA GLY A 96 -2.04 -43.21 1.78
C GLY A 96 -1.85 -42.08 2.79
N ILE A 97 -0.60 -41.64 2.93
CA ILE A 97 -0.22 -40.54 3.81
C ILE A 97 0.39 -39.39 3.00
N ALA A 98 0.16 -38.17 3.47
CA ALA A 98 0.85 -36.99 2.99
C ALA A 98 2.35 -37.11 3.28
N ASN A 99 3.15 -36.35 2.53
CA ASN A 99 4.60 -36.33 2.70
C ASN A 99 4.96 -36.00 4.18
N PRO A 100 5.69 -36.89 4.89
CA PRO A 100 6.06 -36.67 6.29
C PRO A 100 6.90 -35.42 6.52
N TYR A 101 7.75 -35.04 5.55
CA TYR A 101 8.55 -33.81 5.60
C TYR A 101 7.64 -32.57 5.67
N VAL A 102 6.69 -32.47 4.75
CA VAL A 102 5.73 -31.36 4.68
C VAL A 102 4.85 -31.32 5.93
N THR A 103 4.37 -32.49 6.36
CA THR A 103 3.53 -32.59 7.56
C THR A 103 4.29 -32.12 8.81
N MET A 104 5.58 -32.41 8.92
CA MET A 104 6.43 -31.96 10.01
C MET A 104 6.61 -30.44 10.03
N LEU A 105 6.82 -29.83 8.87
CA LEU A 105 6.87 -28.36 8.74
C LEU A 105 5.55 -27.73 9.18
N LEU A 106 4.43 -28.18 8.63
CA LEU A 106 3.09 -27.66 8.95
C LEU A 106 2.75 -27.83 10.43
N LYS A 107 3.07 -29.00 11.01
CA LYS A 107 2.86 -29.26 12.44
C LYS A 107 3.69 -28.33 13.31
N THR A 108 4.94 -28.07 12.94
CA THR A 108 5.82 -27.16 13.68
C THR A 108 5.32 -25.72 13.57
N MET A 109 4.87 -25.26 12.39
CA MET A 109 4.27 -23.94 12.25
C MET A 109 3.02 -23.79 13.11
N ALA A 110 2.15 -24.80 13.11
CA ALA A 110 0.97 -24.82 13.96
C ALA A 110 1.31 -24.83 15.45
N LEU A 111 2.37 -25.57 15.85
CA LEU A 111 2.88 -25.60 17.21
C LEU A 111 3.44 -24.24 17.64
N ASN A 112 4.29 -23.61 16.83
CA ASN A 112 4.86 -22.29 17.12
C ASN A 112 3.77 -21.23 17.26
N ARG A 113 2.77 -21.25 16.38
CA ARG A 113 1.60 -20.37 16.51
C ARG A 113 0.84 -20.61 17.81
N LEU A 114 0.67 -21.87 18.21
CA LEU A 114 0.01 -22.24 19.46
C LEU A 114 0.82 -21.78 20.69
N VAL A 115 2.14 -21.91 20.64
CA VAL A 115 3.09 -21.44 21.66
C VAL A 115 3.01 -19.92 21.83
N GLU A 116 3.05 -19.17 20.74
CA GLU A 116 2.99 -17.70 20.82
C GLU A 116 1.62 -17.22 21.33
N ARG A 117 0.52 -17.88 20.91
CA ARG A 117 -0.80 -17.62 21.48
C ARG A 117 -0.83 -17.90 22.99
N GLN A 118 -0.22 -19.00 23.42
CA GLN A 118 -0.12 -19.35 24.83
C GLN A 118 0.65 -18.28 25.62
N LYS A 119 1.81 -17.84 25.13
CA LYS A 119 2.58 -16.76 25.78
C LYS A 119 1.78 -15.48 25.90
N ALA A 120 1.08 -15.08 24.83
CA ALA A 120 0.25 -13.88 24.84
C ALA A 120 -0.89 -14.00 25.86
N ALA A 121 -1.57 -15.16 25.91
CA ALA A 121 -2.61 -15.40 26.91
C ALA A 121 -2.05 -15.35 28.33
N LEU A 122 -0.91 -16.01 28.60
CA LEU A 122 -0.26 -15.98 29.91
C LEU A 122 0.18 -14.56 30.29
N ALA A 123 0.82 -13.82 29.40
CA ALA A 123 1.26 -12.44 29.66
C ALA A 123 0.08 -11.51 29.96
N VAL A 124 -1.04 -11.66 29.26
CA VAL A 124 -2.26 -10.89 29.55
C VAL A 124 -2.81 -11.27 30.92
N LEU A 125 -2.83 -12.56 31.26
CA LEU A 125 -3.26 -13.00 32.59
C LEU A 125 -2.32 -12.50 33.69
N ASP A 126 -1.01 -12.47 33.47
CA ASP A 126 -0.03 -11.95 34.43
C ASP A 126 -0.27 -10.46 34.70
N VAL A 127 -0.49 -9.66 33.65
CA VAL A 127 -0.85 -8.23 33.79
C VAL A 127 -2.18 -8.07 34.52
N LEU A 128 -3.19 -8.88 34.20
CA LEU A 128 -4.49 -8.82 34.87
C LEU A 128 -4.40 -9.23 36.35
N ASP A 129 -3.55 -10.19 36.69
CA ASP A 129 -3.37 -10.64 38.07
C ASP A 129 -2.54 -9.64 38.89
N LEU A 130 -1.52 -9.02 38.30
CA LEU A 130 -0.60 -8.08 38.97
C LEU A 130 -1.15 -6.65 39.04
N ASP A 131 -1.56 -6.09 37.90
CA ASP A 131 -1.90 -4.67 37.78
C ASP A 131 -3.40 -4.41 37.98
N PHE A 132 -4.25 -5.42 37.75
CA PHE A 132 -5.72 -5.29 37.79
C PHE A 132 -6.43 -6.42 38.57
N PRO A 133 -6.03 -6.69 39.83
CA PRO A 133 -6.50 -7.85 40.58
C PRO A 133 -8.05 -7.91 40.65
N GLY A 134 -8.61 -9.06 40.28
CA GLY A 134 -10.06 -9.30 40.24
C GLY A 134 -10.72 -9.10 38.85
N MET A 135 -9.98 -8.58 37.86
CA MET A 135 -10.48 -8.48 36.49
C MET A 135 -10.50 -9.82 35.75
N ALA A 136 -9.52 -10.69 36.02
CA ALA A 136 -9.58 -12.11 35.64
C ALA A 136 -10.15 -12.94 36.80
N ARG A 137 -11.06 -13.86 36.50
CA ARG A 137 -11.55 -14.84 37.48
C ARG A 137 -10.62 -16.04 37.62
N GLU A 138 -10.84 -16.83 38.67
CA GLU A 138 -10.09 -18.06 38.92
C GLU A 138 -10.08 -19.00 37.70
N ALA A 139 -8.92 -19.64 37.51
CA ALA A 139 -8.69 -20.63 36.48
C ALA A 139 -9.64 -21.82 36.64
N ARG A 140 -10.33 -22.20 35.55
CA ARG A 140 -11.17 -23.38 35.53
C ARG A 140 -10.72 -24.35 34.43
N PRO A 141 -10.63 -25.65 34.71
CA PRO A 141 -10.35 -26.63 33.67
C PRO A 141 -11.53 -26.73 32.70
N ILE A 142 -11.25 -26.93 31.42
CA ILE A 142 -12.26 -27.35 30.44
C ILE A 142 -12.42 -28.87 30.58
N ASP A 143 -13.66 -29.33 30.73
CA ASP A 143 -13.94 -30.75 30.91
C ASP A 143 -13.64 -31.56 29.63
N GLN A 144 -13.66 -32.90 29.77
CA GLN A 144 -13.41 -33.81 28.64
C GLN A 144 -14.48 -33.71 27.52
N HIS A 145 -15.60 -33.04 27.78
CA HIS A 145 -16.68 -32.81 26.83
C HIS A 145 -16.61 -31.41 26.20
N HIS A 146 -15.51 -30.68 26.43
CA HIS A 146 -15.27 -29.33 25.93
C HIS A 146 -16.37 -28.33 26.34
N ARG A 147 -17.02 -28.56 27.49
CA ARG A 147 -18.06 -27.67 27.99
C ARG A 147 -17.42 -26.58 28.83
N GLU A 148 -17.53 -25.37 28.33
CA GLU A 148 -17.27 -24.16 29.09
C GLU A 148 -18.54 -23.71 29.80
N GLN A 149 -18.40 -23.13 31.00
CA GLN A 149 -19.51 -22.38 31.55
C GLN A 149 -19.72 -21.14 30.68
N HIS A 150 -20.98 -20.83 30.38
CA HIS A 150 -21.31 -19.61 29.65
C HIS A 150 -20.77 -18.40 30.42
N PRO A 151 -19.98 -17.54 29.75
CA PRO A 151 -19.48 -16.33 30.39
C PRO A 151 -20.63 -15.39 30.72
N ARG A 152 -20.45 -14.54 31.74
CA ARG A 152 -21.45 -13.54 32.10
C ARG A 152 -21.54 -12.46 31.01
N SER A 153 -22.64 -11.70 31.02
CA SER A 153 -22.82 -10.57 30.11
C SER A 153 -21.63 -9.59 30.20
N GLY A 154 -21.06 -9.22 29.05
CA GLY A 154 -19.89 -8.34 28.95
C GLY A 154 -18.53 -9.02 29.23
N ARG A 155 -18.51 -10.34 29.42
CA ARG A 155 -17.28 -11.12 29.63
C ARG A 155 -17.16 -12.25 28.63
N ALA A 156 -15.95 -12.80 28.50
CA ALA A 156 -15.67 -13.96 27.66
C ALA A 156 -14.56 -14.84 28.25
N ASN A 157 -14.50 -16.09 27.80
CA ASN A 157 -13.56 -17.09 28.31
C ASN A 157 -12.23 -17.00 27.55
N LEU A 158 -11.17 -16.54 28.19
CA LEU A 158 -9.82 -16.62 27.64
C LEU A 158 -9.24 -18.02 27.89
N ARG A 159 -9.01 -18.77 26.80
CA ARG A 159 -8.47 -20.13 26.84
C ARG A 159 -6.94 -20.16 26.82
N TYR A 160 -6.35 -21.00 27.64
CA TYR A 160 -4.91 -21.24 27.72
C TYR A 160 -4.62 -22.66 28.23
N PHE A 161 -3.39 -23.13 28.08
CA PHE A 161 -2.97 -24.45 28.54
C PHE A 161 -2.28 -24.40 29.90
N VAL A 162 -2.49 -25.43 30.71
CA VAL A 162 -1.71 -25.73 31.92
C VAL A 162 -1.31 -27.19 31.84
N ASP A 163 -0.02 -27.46 31.69
CA ASP A 163 0.55 -28.82 31.56
C ASP A 163 -0.22 -29.71 30.56
N GLY A 164 -0.48 -29.16 29.36
CA GLY A 164 -1.18 -29.84 28.27
C GLY A 164 -2.69 -29.98 28.43
N LYS A 165 -3.28 -29.50 29.53
CA LYS A 165 -4.74 -29.45 29.74
C LYS A 165 -5.25 -28.06 29.43
N LEU A 166 -6.41 -27.97 28.79
CA LEU A 166 -7.02 -26.69 28.44
C LEU A 166 -7.75 -26.12 29.66
N HIS A 167 -7.43 -24.89 30.00
CA HIS A 167 -8.06 -24.09 31.04
C HIS A 167 -8.67 -22.83 30.41
N TYR A 168 -9.57 -22.20 31.15
CA TYR A 168 -10.06 -20.87 30.82
C TYR A 168 -10.15 -20.00 32.07
N ARG A 169 -10.07 -18.69 31.85
CA ARG A 169 -10.43 -17.67 32.83
C ARG A 169 -11.43 -16.72 32.19
N GLU A 170 -12.42 -16.30 32.97
CA GLU A 170 -13.39 -15.31 32.52
C GLU A 170 -12.75 -13.91 32.66
N VAL A 171 -12.59 -13.23 31.52
CA VAL A 171 -12.02 -11.88 31.40
C VAL A 171 -13.03 -10.96 30.69
N ASP A 172 -12.71 -9.67 30.59
CA ASP A 172 -13.50 -8.74 29.80
C ASP A 172 -13.65 -9.22 28.34
N GLU A 173 -14.86 -9.08 27.78
CA GLU A 173 -15.19 -9.57 26.44
C GLU A 173 -14.26 -8.99 25.38
N TYR A 174 -13.83 -7.74 25.51
CA TYR A 174 -12.91 -7.11 24.57
C TYR A 174 -11.52 -7.74 24.64
N ILE A 175 -11.02 -8.08 25.83
CA ILE A 175 -9.70 -8.71 26.01
C ILE A 175 -9.69 -10.11 25.38
N ALA A 176 -10.71 -10.92 25.67
CA ALA A 176 -10.82 -12.24 25.06
C ALA A 176 -11.01 -12.12 23.55
N LYS A 177 -11.87 -11.19 23.08
CA LYS A 177 -12.04 -10.94 21.65
C LYS A 177 -10.74 -10.50 21.00
N VAL A 178 -9.91 -9.65 21.58
CA VAL A 178 -8.62 -9.27 20.96
C VAL A 178 -7.70 -10.48 20.81
N LEU A 179 -7.72 -11.43 21.74
CA LEU A 179 -6.92 -12.66 21.66
C LEU A 179 -7.57 -13.77 20.80
N GLU A 180 -8.89 -13.80 20.68
CA GLU A 180 -9.66 -14.78 19.91
C GLU A 180 -9.96 -14.32 18.47
N SER A 181 -10.19 -13.03 18.25
CA SER A 181 -10.30 -12.37 16.94
C SER A 181 -8.95 -12.24 16.25
N GLN A 182 -7.85 -12.49 16.98
CA GLN A 182 -6.55 -12.83 16.42
C GLN A 182 -6.44 -14.30 15.98
N ASP A 183 -7.55 -15.05 15.95
CA ASP A 183 -7.63 -16.15 15.00
C ASP A 183 -7.59 -15.57 13.59
N ILE A 184 -6.36 -15.49 13.10
CA ILE A 184 -5.95 -15.35 11.72
C ILE A 184 -6.98 -16.04 10.81
N GLY A 185 -7.62 -17.16 11.14
CA GLY A 185 -8.62 -17.84 10.30
C GLY A 185 -9.91 -17.09 9.90
N SER A 186 -10.42 -16.09 10.62
CA SER A 186 -11.66 -15.36 10.23
C SER A 186 -11.36 -14.09 9.44
N LEU A 187 -10.35 -13.32 9.88
CA LEU A 187 -9.77 -12.21 9.13
C LEU A 187 -8.97 -12.68 7.92
N THR A 188 -8.40 -13.88 7.92
CA THR A 188 -7.81 -14.57 6.75
C THR A 188 -8.87 -15.26 5.93
N ARG A 189 -10.11 -15.47 6.40
CA ARG A 189 -11.22 -15.85 5.51
C ARG A 189 -11.73 -14.64 4.74
N LEU A 190 -11.87 -13.50 5.41
CA LEU A 190 -12.18 -12.23 4.76
C LEU A 190 -11.00 -11.75 3.89
N SER A 191 -9.75 -11.87 4.36
CA SER A 191 -8.56 -11.60 3.55
C SER A 191 -8.35 -12.65 2.48
N LYS A 192 -8.47 -13.97 2.66
CA LYS A 192 -8.40 -14.93 1.53
C LYS A 192 -9.48 -14.66 0.47
N LEU A 193 -10.66 -14.20 0.86
CA LEU A 193 -11.70 -13.77 -0.08
C LEU A 193 -11.29 -12.48 -0.83
N LEU A 194 -10.64 -11.54 -0.15
CA LEU A 194 -10.21 -10.22 -0.65
C LEU A 194 -8.73 -10.12 -1.09
N SER A 195 -7.92 -11.18 -0.96
CA SER A 195 -6.45 -11.18 -1.06
C SER A 195 -5.87 -12.39 -1.78
N SER A 196 -6.65 -13.42 -2.13
CA SER A 196 -6.10 -14.52 -2.95
C SER A 196 -6.19 -14.22 -4.45
N LYS A 197 -7.34 -13.72 -4.93
CA LYS A 197 -7.58 -13.45 -6.36
C LYS A 197 -7.25 -12.03 -6.79
N THR A 198 -7.54 -11.04 -5.94
CA THR A 198 -7.29 -9.63 -6.20
C THR A 198 -5.85 -9.25 -5.86
N TYR A 199 -5.34 -9.50 -4.64
CA TYR A 199 -3.94 -9.16 -4.31
C TYR A 199 -2.91 -9.96 -5.13
N GLY A 200 -3.12 -11.26 -5.38
CA GLY A 200 -2.26 -12.08 -6.23
C GLY A 200 -2.21 -11.65 -7.71
N PHE A 201 -3.27 -11.02 -8.22
CA PHE A 201 -3.34 -10.47 -9.57
C PHE A 201 -2.87 -9.01 -9.66
N PHE A 202 -3.22 -8.18 -8.66
CA PHE A 202 -2.97 -6.72 -8.69
C PHE A 202 -1.60 -6.32 -8.12
N HIS A 203 -1.14 -6.90 -7.00
CA HIS A 203 0.19 -6.60 -6.43
C HIS A 203 1.33 -6.68 -7.46
N PRO A 204 1.39 -7.68 -8.36
CA PRO A 204 2.46 -7.80 -9.35
C PRO A 204 2.36 -6.74 -10.43
N LEU A 205 1.14 -6.41 -10.88
CA LEU A 205 0.89 -5.35 -11.86
C LEU A 205 1.29 -3.97 -11.32
N TYR A 206 1.10 -3.71 -10.01
CA TYR A 206 1.41 -2.42 -9.39
C TYR A 206 2.86 -2.28 -8.89
N VAL A 207 3.51 -3.35 -8.45
CA VAL A 207 4.86 -3.30 -7.83
C VAL A 207 5.94 -4.01 -8.64
N SER A 208 5.71 -5.26 -9.02
CA SER A 208 6.76 -6.09 -9.61
C SER A 208 6.91 -5.88 -11.11
N TRP A 209 5.86 -5.44 -11.80
CA TRP A 209 5.84 -5.26 -13.26
C TRP A 209 5.71 -3.79 -13.69
N SER A 210 5.50 -2.88 -12.73
CA SER A 210 5.41 -1.44 -13.02
C SER A 210 6.81 -0.82 -13.06
N ILE A 211 7.40 -0.76 -14.25
CA ILE A 211 8.70 -0.11 -14.50
C ILE A 211 8.66 1.35 -14.02
N ALA A 212 7.55 2.06 -14.29
CA ALA A 212 7.34 3.44 -13.84
C ALA A 212 7.36 3.58 -12.30
N TRP A 213 6.88 2.58 -11.57
CA TRP A 213 6.90 2.59 -10.12
C TRP A 213 8.32 2.28 -9.59
N GLN A 214 9.03 1.33 -10.21
CA GLN A 214 10.44 1.04 -9.86
C GLN A 214 11.37 2.24 -10.14
N THR A 215 11.21 2.93 -11.28
CA THR A 215 12.00 4.13 -11.59
C THR A 215 11.73 5.30 -10.65
N ARG A 216 10.50 5.45 -10.14
CA ARG A 216 10.17 6.46 -9.12
C ARG A 216 10.75 6.11 -7.75
N ASN A 217 10.80 4.82 -7.40
CA ASN A 217 11.33 4.42 -6.10
C ASN A 217 12.84 4.68 -5.97
N LEU A 218 13.58 4.67 -7.06
CA LEU A 218 15.03 4.83 -7.05
C LEU A 218 15.50 6.16 -6.38
N PRO A 219 15.01 7.34 -6.80
CA PRO A 219 15.30 8.60 -6.08
C PRO A 219 14.65 8.65 -4.69
N ARG A 220 13.46 8.07 -4.50
CA ARG A 220 12.77 8.02 -3.20
C ARG A 220 13.58 7.26 -2.13
N ASP A 221 14.02 6.06 -2.49
CA ASP A 221 14.76 5.13 -1.65
C ASP A 221 16.14 5.71 -1.30
N TRP A 222 16.78 6.40 -2.25
CA TRP A 222 18.01 7.15 -1.99
C TRP A 222 17.80 8.25 -0.95
N LYS A 223 16.78 9.11 -1.14
CA LYS A 223 16.47 10.21 -0.20
C LYS A 223 16.18 9.69 1.20
N ARG A 224 15.37 8.63 1.28
CA ARG A 224 15.07 7.95 2.53
C ARG A 224 16.32 7.44 3.22
N THR A 225 17.16 6.72 2.49
CA THR A 225 18.45 6.24 3.00
C THR A 225 19.25 7.39 3.55
N TYR A 226 19.40 8.47 2.77
CA TYR A 226 20.12 9.68 3.16
C TYR A 226 19.58 10.29 4.46
N ASN A 227 18.27 10.55 4.56
CA ASN A 227 17.66 11.12 5.77
C ASN A 227 17.92 10.26 7.01
N LEU A 228 17.77 8.94 6.88
CA LEU A 228 17.94 8.00 7.98
C LEU A 228 19.41 7.71 8.33
N LEU A 229 20.38 8.14 7.51
CA LEU A 229 21.81 8.13 7.89
C LEU A 229 22.09 9.01 9.11
N ALA A 230 21.17 9.90 9.52
CA ALA A 230 21.27 10.60 10.80
C ALA A 230 21.47 9.62 11.98
N ALA A 231 20.94 8.39 11.89
CA ALA A 231 21.17 7.35 12.87
C ALA A 231 22.66 6.94 13.00
N ALA A 232 23.45 7.06 11.92
CA ALA A 232 24.89 6.78 11.94
C ALA A 232 25.68 7.80 12.77
N HIS A 233 25.11 8.98 13.01
CA HIS A 233 25.75 10.10 13.70
C HIS A 233 25.17 10.32 15.10
N ARG A 234 24.47 9.32 15.62
CA ARG A 234 23.85 9.37 16.94
C ARG A 234 24.88 9.75 18.01
N GLY A 235 24.53 10.75 18.83
CA GLY A 235 25.37 11.20 19.94
C GLY A 235 26.45 12.22 19.56
N GLN A 236 26.60 12.58 18.27
CA GLN A 236 27.44 13.71 17.87
C GLN A 236 26.77 15.05 18.22
N PRO A 237 27.54 16.13 18.46
CA PRO A 237 26.99 17.47 18.61
C PRO A 237 26.21 17.95 17.38
N THR A 238 25.18 18.78 17.59
CA THR A 238 24.28 19.27 16.52
C THR A 238 25.01 19.88 15.31
N TYR A 239 26.02 20.74 15.54
CA TYR A 239 26.79 21.35 14.46
C TYR A 239 27.52 20.30 13.61
N ARG A 240 28.02 19.23 14.24
CA ARG A 240 28.70 18.14 13.55
C ARG A 240 27.71 17.32 12.74
N GLN A 241 26.52 17.02 13.28
CA GLN A 241 25.47 16.33 12.52
C GLN A 241 25.04 17.09 11.25
N ALA A 242 25.05 18.43 11.30
CA ALA A 242 24.77 19.27 10.13
C ALA A 242 25.90 19.24 9.09
N ILE A 243 27.17 19.32 9.52
CA ILE A 243 28.33 19.16 8.62
C ILE A 243 28.29 17.77 7.96
N GLU A 244 28.06 16.72 8.76
CA GLU A 244 28.00 15.35 8.29
C GLU A 244 26.85 15.13 7.31
N ALA A 245 25.70 15.81 7.47
CA ALA A 245 24.63 15.77 6.48
C ALA A 245 25.11 16.18 5.08
N VAL A 246 25.82 17.32 4.98
CA VAL A 246 26.35 17.80 3.69
C VAL A 246 27.37 16.81 3.11
N LEU A 247 28.30 16.33 3.95
CA LEU A 247 29.34 15.38 3.51
C LEU A 247 28.76 14.02 3.09
N ASP A 248 27.67 13.59 3.72
CA ASP A 248 27.02 12.32 3.44
C ASP A 248 26.38 12.26 2.06
N ILE A 249 26.02 13.40 1.45
CA ILE A 249 25.57 13.41 0.05
C ILE A 249 26.66 12.82 -0.84
N GLY A 250 27.90 13.30 -0.72
CA GLY A 250 29.02 12.81 -1.52
C GLY A 250 29.40 11.37 -1.18
N ARG A 251 29.46 11.04 0.13
CA ARG A 251 29.87 9.72 0.60
C ARG A 251 28.86 8.63 0.23
N LEU A 252 27.57 8.89 0.42
CA LEU A 252 26.52 7.95 0.05
C LEU A 252 26.53 7.71 -1.47
N ASN A 253 26.60 8.76 -2.30
CA ASN A 253 26.68 8.60 -3.75
C ASN A 253 27.92 7.82 -4.20
N ARG A 254 29.07 8.05 -3.57
CA ARG A 254 30.28 7.24 -3.79
C ARG A 254 30.03 5.78 -3.44
N ASP A 255 29.40 5.49 -2.31
CA ASP A 255 29.14 4.12 -1.87
C ASP A 255 28.13 3.41 -2.80
N TYR A 256 27.10 4.12 -3.28
CA TYR A 256 26.21 3.65 -4.35
C TYR A 256 27.01 3.28 -5.62
N LEU A 257 27.91 4.14 -6.08
CA LEU A 257 28.75 3.85 -7.25
C LEU A 257 29.65 2.61 -7.03
N MET A 258 30.20 2.46 -5.83
CA MET A 258 31.09 1.33 -5.49
C MET A 258 30.36 -0.02 -5.40
N VAL A 259 29.07 -0.03 -5.08
CA VAL A 259 28.29 -1.27 -4.88
C VAL A 259 27.42 -1.66 -6.08
N ILE A 260 27.45 -0.88 -7.17
CA ILE A 260 26.61 -1.12 -8.35
C ILE A 260 26.87 -2.48 -9.01
N GLY A 261 28.14 -2.92 -9.02
CA GLY A 261 28.55 -4.20 -9.59
C GLY A 261 28.03 -5.39 -8.77
N GLN A 262 28.08 -5.28 -7.44
CA GLN A 262 27.61 -6.28 -6.49
C GLN A 262 26.09 -6.40 -6.56
N ALA A 263 25.37 -5.27 -6.63
CA ALA A 263 23.92 -5.27 -6.83
C ALA A 263 23.52 -5.89 -8.18
N ALA A 264 24.23 -5.55 -9.26
CA ALA A 264 23.99 -6.15 -10.58
C ALA A 264 24.32 -7.65 -10.61
N SER A 265 25.35 -8.08 -9.87
CA SER A 265 25.70 -9.49 -9.68
C SER A 265 24.55 -10.25 -9.00
N GLN A 266 24.01 -9.71 -7.91
CA GLN A 266 22.88 -10.29 -7.19
C GLN A 266 21.60 -10.35 -8.04
N ALA A 267 21.29 -9.29 -8.79
CA ALA A 267 20.16 -9.28 -9.71
C ALA A 267 20.27 -10.36 -10.80
N ARG A 268 21.49 -10.67 -11.23
CA ARG A 268 21.82 -11.77 -12.17
C ARG A 268 22.00 -13.13 -11.46
N ARG A 269 21.69 -13.22 -10.17
CA ARG A 269 21.84 -14.41 -9.32
C ARG A 269 23.25 -14.98 -9.30
N ARG A 270 24.26 -14.12 -9.43
CA ARG A 270 25.67 -14.50 -9.34
C ARG A 270 26.15 -14.32 -7.88
N PRO A 271 26.93 -15.28 -7.36
CA PRO A 271 27.41 -15.21 -5.98
C PRO A 271 28.40 -14.04 -5.81
N ASP A 272 28.15 -13.20 -4.81
CA ASP A 272 29.02 -12.08 -4.42
C ASP A 272 29.40 -12.20 -2.93
N ALA A 273 30.62 -11.81 -2.56
CA ALA A 273 31.10 -11.94 -1.19
C ALA A 273 30.42 -10.97 -0.21
N VAL A 274 30.20 -9.72 -0.62
CA VAL A 274 29.53 -8.70 0.18
C VAL A 274 28.07 -9.09 0.38
N ILE A 275 27.41 -9.55 -0.67
CA ILE A 275 26.01 -9.99 -0.58
C ILE A 275 25.87 -11.23 0.30
N ARG A 276 26.79 -12.19 0.23
CA ARG A 276 26.81 -13.34 1.15
C ARG A 276 26.97 -12.90 2.61
N GLN A 277 27.84 -11.93 2.87
CA GLN A 277 27.98 -11.37 4.21
C GLN A 277 26.70 -10.67 4.67
N MET A 278 26.07 -9.86 3.80
CA MET A 278 24.80 -9.20 4.12
C MET A 278 23.68 -10.20 4.43
N LEU A 279 23.61 -11.32 3.71
CA LEU A 279 22.66 -12.39 3.97
C LEU A 279 22.97 -13.12 5.30
N ALA A 280 24.24 -13.38 5.59
CA ALA A 280 24.68 -13.98 6.85
C ALA A 280 24.38 -13.09 8.06
N ASP A 281 24.64 -11.79 7.93
CA ASP A 281 24.34 -10.77 8.94
C ASP A 281 22.82 -10.50 9.05
N ARG A 282 22.01 -11.02 8.12
CA ARG A 282 20.56 -10.72 7.97
C ARG A 282 20.27 -9.23 7.68
N ALA A 283 21.23 -8.54 7.08
CA ALA A 283 21.07 -7.17 6.57
C ALA A 283 20.27 -7.11 5.25
N LEU A 284 20.30 -8.20 4.47
CA LEU A 284 19.51 -8.36 3.26
C LEU A 284 18.41 -9.42 3.49
N GLY A 285 17.16 -9.06 3.23
CA GLY A 285 15.99 -9.95 3.30
C GLY A 285 15.54 -10.43 1.92
N ARG A 286 14.31 -10.97 1.84
CA ARG A 286 13.65 -11.19 0.54
C ARG A 286 13.34 -9.84 -0.09
N ALA A 287 13.62 -9.69 -1.38
CA ALA A 287 13.35 -8.43 -2.06
C ALA A 287 11.84 -8.17 -2.14
N PHE A 288 11.41 -6.95 -1.80
CA PHE A 288 10.00 -6.53 -1.84
C PHE A 288 9.38 -6.69 -3.24
N HIS A 289 10.21 -6.58 -4.27
CA HIS A 289 9.81 -6.68 -5.69
C HIS A 289 9.75 -8.10 -6.23
N SER A 290 10.24 -9.10 -5.48
CA SER A 290 10.23 -10.49 -5.93
C SER A 290 8.79 -11.02 -6.02
N PHE A 291 8.33 -11.27 -7.24
CA PHE A 291 7.00 -11.81 -7.50
C PHE A 291 7.04 -13.32 -7.66
N HIS A 292 6.07 -14.01 -7.07
CA HIS A 292 5.75 -15.40 -7.41
C HIS A 292 4.28 -15.49 -7.88
N PRO A 293 4.03 -15.86 -9.16
CA PRO A 293 2.71 -15.81 -9.81
C PRO A 293 1.60 -16.68 -9.27
N ASN A 294 1.82 -17.34 -8.15
CA ASN A 294 0.78 -18.07 -7.47
C ASN A 294 1.05 -17.95 -5.97
N PRO A 295 0.08 -17.55 -5.13
CA PRO A 295 0.20 -17.70 -3.68
C PRO A 295 0.36 -19.18 -3.27
N GLU A 296 -0.02 -20.11 -4.17
CA GLU A 296 0.29 -21.54 -4.10
C GLU A 296 1.70 -21.88 -4.65
N ALA A 297 2.46 -20.94 -5.21
CA ALA A 297 3.84 -21.16 -5.69
C ALA A 297 4.88 -21.24 -4.57
N ASP A 298 4.49 -20.95 -3.32
CA ASP A 298 5.24 -21.29 -2.10
C ASP A 298 4.92 -22.73 -1.63
N THR A 299 4.17 -23.53 -2.42
CA THR A 299 4.05 -24.96 -2.13
C THR A 299 5.38 -25.67 -2.36
N ASP A 300 5.61 -26.67 -1.51
CA ASP A 300 6.79 -27.55 -1.50
C ASP A 300 7.15 -28.07 -2.89
N VAL A 301 6.15 -28.23 -3.78
CA VAL A 301 6.28 -28.64 -5.19
C VAL A 301 7.27 -27.80 -5.99
N ARG A 302 7.26 -26.46 -5.90
CA ARG A 302 8.20 -25.60 -6.66
C ARG A 302 9.59 -25.55 -6.03
N LEU A 303 9.69 -25.69 -4.70
CA LEU A 303 10.96 -25.84 -3.99
C LEU A 303 11.64 -27.16 -4.39
N LEU A 304 10.85 -28.22 -4.53
CA LEU A 304 11.27 -29.52 -5.06
C LEU A 304 11.62 -29.41 -6.56
N GLN A 305 10.87 -28.68 -7.38
CA GLN A 305 11.24 -28.41 -8.79
C GLN A 305 12.57 -27.63 -8.90
N ARG A 306 12.78 -26.60 -8.06
CA ARG A 306 14.04 -25.82 -7.99
C ARG A 306 15.21 -26.65 -7.48
N ALA A 307 14.96 -27.62 -6.60
CA ALA A 307 15.95 -28.59 -6.13
C ALA A 307 16.15 -29.77 -7.10
N GLY A 308 15.44 -29.79 -8.25
CA GLY A 308 15.57 -30.84 -9.27
C GLY A 308 14.85 -32.16 -8.94
N ILE A 309 13.94 -32.15 -7.96
CA ILE A 309 13.22 -33.33 -7.45
C ILE A 309 11.89 -33.56 -8.19
N MET A 310 11.35 -32.56 -8.87
CA MET A 310 10.10 -32.67 -9.66
C MET A 310 10.21 -31.89 -10.97
N ALA A 311 9.53 -32.33 -12.02
CA ALA A 311 9.47 -31.60 -13.30
C ALA A 311 8.47 -30.42 -13.22
N PRO A 312 8.77 -29.26 -13.84
CA PRO A 312 7.85 -28.13 -13.87
C PRO A 312 6.67 -28.40 -14.80
N GLU A 313 5.46 -28.40 -14.25
CA GLU A 313 4.22 -28.29 -15.03
C GLU A 313 3.91 -26.80 -15.25
N ALA A 314 4.19 -26.30 -16.45
CA ALA A 314 3.66 -25.01 -16.88
C ALA A 314 3.04 -25.15 -18.27
N THR A 315 1.72 -25.08 -18.34
CA THR A 315 0.95 -24.96 -19.59
C THR A 315 0.42 -23.53 -19.76
N GLY A 316 0.65 -22.93 -20.93
CA GLY A 316 0.00 -21.68 -21.36
C GLY A 316 0.59 -20.34 -20.86
N VAL A 317 -0.27 -19.31 -20.82
CA VAL A 317 -0.01 -17.85 -20.63
C VAL A 317 1.03 -17.50 -19.56
N GLY A 318 1.22 -18.34 -18.54
CA GLY A 318 2.28 -18.19 -17.52
C GLY A 318 3.71 -18.12 -18.10
N ARG A 319 3.98 -18.79 -19.23
CA ARG A 319 5.31 -18.78 -19.87
C ARG A 319 5.66 -17.43 -20.52
N TYR A 320 4.66 -16.69 -21.00
CA TYR A 320 4.84 -15.33 -21.55
C TYR A 320 5.01 -14.29 -20.42
N LEU A 321 4.25 -14.45 -19.32
CA LEU A 321 4.38 -13.61 -18.12
C LEU A 321 5.72 -13.80 -17.40
N GLU A 322 6.27 -15.02 -17.36
CA GLU A 322 7.62 -15.28 -16.82
C GLU A 322 8.73 -14.66 -17.69
N ALA A 323 8.58 -14.67 -19.02
CA ALA A 323 9.57 -14.11 -19.95
C ALA A 323 9.66 -12.57 -19.85
N VAL A 324 8.53 -11.88 -19.65
CA VAL A 324 8.48 -10.41 -19.46
C VAL A 324 8.78 -10.02 -18.01
N GLY A 325 8.46 -10.86 -17.02
CA GLY A 325 8.65 -10.58 -15.60
C GLY A 325 10.10 -10.66 -15.10
N SER A 326 10.93 -11.53 -15.68
CA SER A 326 12.31 -11.77 -15.21
C SER A 326 13.23 -10.54 -15.25
N PRO A 327 13.25 -9.71 -16.32
CA PRO A 327 14.04 -8.48 -16.33
C PRO A 327 13.57 -7.43 -15.32
N ILE A 328 12.26 -7.33 -15.07
CA ILE A 328 11.67 -6.35 -14.16
C ILE A 328 11.87 -6.78 -12.69
N GLU A 329 11.78 -8.08 -12.41
CA GLU A 329 12.15 -8.66 -11.11
C GLU A 329 13.65 -8.43 -10.84
N ALA A 330 14.51 -8.66 -11.84
CA ALA A 330 15.94 -8.40 -11.72
C ALA A 330 16.24 -6.92 -11.43
N PHE A 331 15.51 -5.99 -12.05
CA PHE A 331 15.65 -4.56 -11.76
C PHE A 331 15.20 -4.20 -10.35
N GLY A 332 14.10 -4.78 -9.86
CA GLY A 332 13.66 -4.61 -8.48
C GLY A 332 14.67 -5.17 -7.46
N VAL A 333 15.18 -6.39 -7.68
CA VAL A 333 16.25 -6.98 -6.85
C VAL A 333 17.52 -6.14 -6.89
N PHE A 334 17.88 -5.62 -8.07
CA PHE A 334 18.99 -4.68 -8.22
C PHE A 334 18.79 -3.44 -7.35
N GLN A 335 17.66 -2.74 -7.47
CA GLN A 335 17.39 -1.50 -6.74
C GLN A 335 17.48 -1.70 -5.21
N GLU A 336 16.81 -2.73 -4.69
CA GLU A 336 16.82 -3.00 -3.25
C GLU A 336 18.21 -3.39 -2.74
N THR A 337 18.90 -4.26 -3.48
CA THR A 337 20.27 -4.65 -3.14
C THR A 337 21.22 -3.46 -3.21
N TRP A 338 21.04 -2.59 -4.19
CA TRP A 338 21.89 -1.42 -4.41
C TRP A 338 21.82 -0.45 -3.24
N ALA A 339 20.62 -0.09 -2.81
CA ALA A 339 20.41 0.79 -1.65
C ALA A 339 20.95 0.18 -0.35
N LYS A 340 20.62 -1.10 -0.09
CA LYS A 340 21.04 -1.79 1.15
C LYS A 340 22.54 -2.04 1.18
N ALA A 341 23.17 -2.38 0.05
CA ALA A 341 24.62 -2.59 -0.03
C ALA A 341 25.38 -1.28 0.16
N ALA A 342 24.89 -0.17 -0.41
CA ALA A 342 25.47 1.15 -0.20
C ALA A 342 25.47 1.54 1.29
N ALA A 343 24.32 1.37 1.96
CA ALA A 343 24.22 1.62 3.39
C ALA A 343 25.08 0.66 4.22
N PHE A 344 25.12 -0.63 3.87
CA PHE A 344 25.94 -1.63 4.55
C PHE A 344 27.42 -1.29 4.52
N LYS A 345 27.90 -0.83 3.36
CA LYS A 345 29.25 -0.30 3.23
C LYS A 345 29.44 0.98 4.05
N TYR A 346 28.52 1.94 3.93
CA TYR A 346 28.59 3.22 4.63
C TYR A 346 28.70 3.07 6.15
N TYR A 347 27.88 2.19 6.74
CA TYR A 347 27.89 1.87 8.17
C TYR A 347 29.14 1.08 8.57
N GLY A 348 29.59 0.15 7.72
CA GLY A 348 30.82 -0.61 7.93
C GLY A 348 32.08 0.26 7.97
N ASP A 349 32.18 1.24 7.07
CA ASP A 349 33.29 2.22 7.01
C ASP A 349 33.36 3.11 8.28
N ARG A 350 32.32 3.09 9.12
CA ARG A 350 32.21 3.82 10.40
C ARG A 350 32.29 2.92 11.63
N GLY A 351 32.65 1.65 11.45
CA GLY A 351 32.83 0.71 12.54
C GLY A 351 31.53 0.10 13.09
N VAL A 352 30.37 0.38 12.49
CA VAL A 352 29.12 -0.30 12.87
C VAL A 352 29.15 -1.71 12.26
N THR A 353 29.04 -2.74 13.10
CA THR A 353 29.17 -4.14 12.67
C THR A 353 28.08 -5.03 13.27
N GLY A 354 28.02 -6.30 12.80
CA GLY A 354 27.13 -7.32 13.36
C GLY A 354 25.64 -6.97 13.30
N ARG A 355 24.92 -7.28 14.38
CA ARG A 355 23.44 -7.14 14.47
C ARG A 355 22.98 -5.68 14.35
N GLU A 356 23.76 -4.74 14.86
CA GLU A 356 23.42 -3.31 14.77
C GLU A 356 23.46 -2.84 13.31
N ARG A 357 24.55 -3.16 12.59
CA ARG A 357 24.64 -2.85 11.16
C ARG A 357 23.49 -3.48 10.37
N ALA A 358 23.16 -4.74 10.65
CA ALA A 358 22.05 -5.42 10.01
C ALA A 358 20.70 -4.74 10.28
N TYR A 359 20.43 -4.34 11.53
CA TYR A 359 19.23 -3.60 11.89
C TYR A 359 19.13 -2.28 11.14
N LEU A 360 20.20 -1.48 11.13
CA LEU A 360 20.22 -0.17 10.46
C LEU A 360 20.02 -0.35 8.95
N VAL A 361 20.75 -1.27 8.31
CA VAL A 361 20.61 -1.49 6.86
C VAL A 361 19.22 -1.96 6.49
N ARG A 362 18.64 -2.89 7.26
CA ARG A 362 17.34 -3.49 6.94
C ARG A 362 16.19 -2.50 7.10
N ASN A 363 16.25 -1.62 8.10
CA ASN A 363 15.17 -0.69 8.44
C ASN A 363 15.35 0.70 7.82
N TYR A 364 16.60 1.17 7.69
CA TYR A 364 16.92 2.55 7.33
C TYR A 364 17.45 2.73 5.90
N ALA A 365 17.73 1.66 5.17
CA ALA A 365 18.22 1.76 3.79
C ALA A 365 17.21 1.24 2.76
N GLY A 366 16.95 2.07 1.74
CA GLY A 366 15.99 1.80 0.68
C GLY A 366 14.60 1.51 1.23
N THR A 367 13.92 0.51 0.69
CA THR A 367 12.61 0.08 1.16
C THR A 367 12.70 -0.56 2.57
N PRO A 368 11.86 -0.13 3.54
CA PRO A 368 11.89 -0.61 4.92
C PRO A 368 11.59 -2.11 5.03
N ASP A 369 11.89 -2.68 6.20
CA ASP A 369 11.48 -4.03 6.52
C ASP A 369 9.94 -4.13 6.54
N SER A 370 9.40 -4.68 5.47
CA SER A 370 7.97 -4.96 5.30
C SER A 370 7.56 -6.33 5.84
N LEU A 371 8.55 -7.13 6.30
CA LEU A 371 8.32 -8.42 6.95
C LEU A 371 8.08 -8.27 8.45
N GLU A 372 8.44 -7.12 9.02
CA GLU A 372 8.05 -6.76 10.37
C GLU A 372 6.53 -6.49 10.39
N ARG A 373 5.78 -7.32 11.12
CA ARG A 373 4.32 -7.29 11.16
C ARG A 373 3.84 -7.07 12.59
N GLY A 374 2.96 -6.08 12.75
CA GLY A 374 2.15 -5.94 13.94
C GLY A 374 0.89 -6.81 13.87
N LEU A 375 0.18 -6.90 15.00
CA LEU A 375 -1.02 -7.72 15.16
C LEU A 375 -2.15 -7.42 14.15
N ALA A 376 -2.20 -6.18 13.63
CA ALA A 376 -3.21 -5.75 12.66
C ALA A 376 -2.69 -5.67 11.20
N SER A 377 -1.41 -5.93 10.94
CA SER A 377 -0.79 -5.70 9.62
C SER A 377 -1.46 -6.49 8.48
N GLU A 378 -2.01 -7.68 8.76
CA GLU A 378 -2.69 -8.51 7.74
C GLU A 378 -4.07 -7.95 7.36
N ALA A 379 -4.84 -7.44 8.33
CA ALA A 379 -6.13 -6.79 8.07
C ALA A 379 -5.93 -5.44 7.36
N VAL A 380 -4.94 -4.66 7.82
CA VAL A 380 -4.62 -3.35 7.22
C VAL A 380 -4.10 -3.52 5.79
N ASN A 381 -3.20 -4.47 5.52
CA ASN A 381 -2.74 -4.73 4.15
C ASN A 381 -3.85 -5.29 3.23
N GLY A 382 -4.81 -6.03 3.80
CA GLY A 382 -5.99 -6.53 3.09
C GLY A 382 -6.98 -5.44 2.68
N LEU A 383 -6.99 -4.28 3.36
CA LEU A 383 -7.84 -3.13 3.05
C LEU A 383 -7.10 -1.98 2.35
N TYR A 384 -5.80 -1.88 2.59
CA TYR A 384 -4.91 -0.81 2.15
C TYR A 384 -3.61 -1.42 1.62
N MET A 385 -3.48 -1.51 0.30
CA MET A 385 -2.27 -2.05 -0.33
C MET A 385 -1.05 -1.19 0.05
N TYR A 386 0.05 -1.83 0.47
CA TYR A 386 1.30 -1.18 0.90
C TYR A 386 1.25 -0.40 2.22
N ALA A 387 0.17 -0.52 3.00
CA ALA A 387 0.09 0.12 4.30
C ALA A 387 1.23 -0.30 5.24
N ASN A 388 1.64 -1.58 5.27
CA ASN A 388 2.77 -1.99 6.11
C ASN A 388 4.09 -1.33 5.70
N VAL A 389 4.33 -1.15 4.39
CA VAL A 389 5.54 -0.47 3.90
C VAL A 389 5.54 1.00 4.31
N GLN A 390 4.40 1.69 4.13
CA GLN A 390 4.26 3.10 4.51
C GLN A 390 4.33 3.28 6.03
N LEU A 391 3.66 2.43 6.81
CA LEU A 391 3.68 2.46 8.27
C LEU A 391 5.07 2.15 8.84
N SER A 392 5.76 1.12 8.33
CA SER A 392 7.16 0.87 8.69
C SER A 392 8.03 2.06 8.32
N GLY A 393 7.75 2.72 7.19
CA GLY A 393 8.43 3.94 6.80
C GLY A 393 8.25 5.10 7.79
N LEU A 394 7.00 5.42 8.13
CA LEU A 394 6.66 6.43 9.12
C LEU A 394 7.26 6.11 10.49
N ARG A 395 7.24 4.84 10.91
CA ARG A 395 7.85 4.39 12.16
C ARG A 395 9.33 4.70 12.20
N THR A 396 10.08 4.27 11.18
CA THR A 396 11.54 4.49 11.12
C THR A 396 11.90 5.97 11.03
N ALA A 397 11.11 6.78 10.32
CA ALA A 397 11.27 8.22 10.28
C ALA A 397 11.00 8.86 11.65
N ALA A 398 9.98 8.40 12.38
CA ALA A 398 9.69 8.86 13.73
C ALA A 398 10.79 8.46 14.73
N GLU A 399 11.31 7.23 14.65
CA GLU A 399 12.42 6.73 15.48
C GLU A 399 13.65 7.65 15.38
N VAL A 400 14.02 8.06 14.16
CA VAL A 400 15.22 8.88 13.92
C VAL A 400 14.93 10.38 14.05
N GLY A 401 13.76 10.83 13.61
CA GLY A 401 13.36 12.24 13.56
C GLY A 401 12.84 12.80 14.87
N LEU A 402 12.42 11.95 15.82
CA LEU A 402 11.96 12.35 17.16
C LEU A 402 12.96 12.05 18.27
N ASP A 403 13.96 11.17 18.06
CA ASP A 403 15.03 10.96 19.04
C ASP A 403 15.92 12.22 19.10
N PRO A 404 16.04 12.91 20.25
CA PRO A 404 16.86 14.12 20.39
C PRO A 404 18.32 13.95 19.95
N LYS A 405 18.85 12.73 19.97
CA LYS A 405 20.24 12.43 19.58
C LYS A 405 20.45 12.33 18.07
N THR A 406 19.40 12.19 17.28
CA THR A 406 19.47 12.02 15.81
C THR A 406 18.57 13.00 15.06
N ALA A 407 17.57 13.58 15.73
CA ALA A 407 16.60 14.50 15.14
C ALA A 407 17.26 15.70 14.43
N PRO A 408 18.27 16.39 14.99
CA PRO A 408 18.88 17.53 14.30
C PRO A 408 19.49 17.14 12.96
N GLY A 409 20.18 16.00 12.91
CA GLY A 409 20.73 15.44 11.68
C GLY A 409 19.65 15.03 10.67
N TYR A 410 18.53 14.45 11.12
CA TYR A 410 17.42 14.05 10.24
C TYR A 410 16.70 15.26 9.63
N TRP A 411 16.36 16.25 10.46
CA TRP A 411 15.64 17.43 10.01
C TRP A 411 16.49 18.31 9.11
N PHE A 412 17.79 18.46 9.39
CA PHE A 412 18.69 19.21 8.52
C PHE A 412 18.82 18.54 7.14
N ARG A 413 18.92 17.21 7.09
CA ARG A 413 18.90 16.45 5.82
C ARG A 413 17.60 16.65 5.06
N SER A 414 16.46 16.54 5.74
CA SER A 414 15.13 16.76 5.16
C SER A 414 14.97 18.18 4.61
N VAL A 415 15.49 19.19 5.31
CA VAL A 415 15.54 20.57 4.80
C VAL A 415 16.33 20.65 3.50
N LEU A 416 17.53 20.07 3.45
CA LEU A 416 18.40 20.16 2.27
C LEU A 416 17.78 19.55 1.02
N ILE A 417 17.19 18.35 1.13
CA ILE A 417 16.78 17.56 -0.05
C ILE A 417 15.27 17.55 -0.33
N ASP A 418 14.43 18.00 0.61
CA ASP A 418 12.98 18.03 0.43
C ASP A 418 12.39 19.45 0.60
N PHE A 419 12.67 20.15 1.70
CA PHE A 419 11.98 21.41 1.99
C PHE A 419 12.60 22.64 1.31
N ALA A 420 13.92 22.76 1.25
CA ALA A 420 14.59 23.88 0.57
C ALA A 420 14.23 23.96 -0.92
N PRO A 421 14.23 22.85 -1.69
CA PRO A 421 13.75 22.87 -3.07
C PRO A 421 12.30 23.34 -3.20
N LYS A 422 11.42 23.00 -2.23
CA LYS A 422 10.03 23.48 -2.21
C LYS A 422 9.93 24.97 -1.92
N MET A 423 10.71 25.49 -1.00
CA MET A 423 10.77 26.93 -0.71
C MET A 423 11.26 27.71 -1.93
N ILE A 424 12.28 27.19 -2.63
CA ILE A 424 12.78 27.76 -3.89
C ILE A 424 11.68 27.73 -4.96
N ALA A 425 10.99 26.61 -5.14
CA ALA A 425 9.88 26.49 -6.07
C ALA A 425 8.72 27.46 -5.74
N ALA A 426 8.39 27.64 -4.46
CA ALA A 426 7.38 28.61 -4.03
C ALA A 426 7.83 30.05 -4.35
N ALA A 427 9.09 30.41 -4.06
CA ALA A 427 9.64 31.72 -4.41
C ALA A 427 9.62 31.98 -5.93
N ALA A 428 9.92 30.96 -6.74
CA ALA A 428 9.82 31.03 -8.20
C ALA A 428 8.38 31.26 -8.67
N LEU A 429 7.40 30.54 -8.12
CA LEU A 429 5.99 30.67 -8.46
C LEU A 429 5.39 32.01 -7.99
N LEU A 430 5.89 32.56 -6.88
CA LEU A 430 5.57 33.92 -6.41
C LEU A 430 6.24 35.02 -7.26
N GLY A 431 7.11 34.67 -8.21
CA GLY A 431 7.77 35.60 -9.11
C GLY A 431 9.02 36.28 -8.56
N TRP A 432 9.51 35.86 -7.37
CA TRP A 432 10.71 36.44 -6.77
C TRP A 432 11.99 36.11 -7.58
N MET A 433 11.92 35.09 -8.42
CA MET A 433 13.01 34.64 -9.28
C MET A 433 12.85 35.06 -10.75
N GLY A 434 11.96 36.02 -11.02
CA GLY A 434 11.73 36.57 -12.36
C GLY A 434 10.47 36.05 -13.05
N LYS A 435 9.99 36.80 -14.04
CA LYS A 435 8.73 36.52 -14.75
C LYS A 435 8.78 35.29 -15.64
N GLU A 436 9.94 35.00 -16.24
CA GLU A 436 10.10 33.86 -17.14
C GLU A 436 10.01 32.52 -16.39
N LEU A 437 10.68 32.41 -15.24
CA LEU A 437 10.58 31.22 -14.40
C LEU A 437 9.18 31.08 -13.79
N LYS A 438 8.54 32.21 -13.46
CA LYS A 438 7.14 32.20 -13.02
C LYS A 438 6.20 31.66 -14.11
N ASP A 439 6.30 32.14 -15.36
CA ASP A 439 5.49 31.63 -16.49
C ASP A 439 5.70 30.14 -16.68
N TRP A 440 6.95 29.69 -16.58
CA TRP A 440 7.29 28.28 -16.65
C TRP A 440 6.63 27.46 -15.52
N MET A 441 6.74 27.93 -14.28
CA MET A 441 6.15 27.29 -13.10
C MET A 441 4.62 27.27 -13.15
N ASP A 442 4.00 28.33 -13.70
CA ASP A 442 2.55 28.46 -13.84
C ASP A 442 1.93 27.42 -14.78
N ARG A 443 2.73 26.83 -15.68
CA ARG A 443 2.31 25.74 -16.59
C ARG A 443 2.32 24.37 -15.91
N ILE A 444 2.91 24.26 -14.72
CA ILE A 444 3.04 23.00 -13.99
C ILE A 444 1.77 22.76 -13.16
N PRO A 445 1.17 21.56 -13.20
CA PRO A 445 0.02 21.21 -12.38
C PRO A 445 0.29 21.41 -10.89
N SER A 446 -0.72 21.92 -10.20
CA SER A 446 -0.70 22.12 -8.74
C SER A 446 -0.33 20.85 -7.98
N TYR A 447 -0.86 19.69 -8.41
CA TYR A 447 -0.53 18.38 -7.86
C TYR A 447 0.97 18.05 -7.93
N ASP A 448 1.64 18.38 -9.04
CA ASP A 448 3.06 18.09 -9.20
C ASP A 448 3.91 19.03 -8.34
N LEU A 449 3.53 20.30 -8.28
CA LEU A 449 4.16 21.31 -7.43
C LEU A 449 3.97 21.04 -5.93
N GLU A 450 2.86 20.43 -5.54
CA GLU A 450 2.57 20.07 -4.16
C GLU A 450 3.30 18.78 -3.75
N LYS A 451 3.27 17.74 -4.59
CA LYS A 451 3.70 16.38 -4.21
C LYS A 451 5.10 15.97 -4.66
N TYR A 452 5.75 16.73 -5.54
CA TYR A 452 7.08 16.40 -6.06
C TYR A 452 8.03 17.59 -6.03
N ILE A 453 9.32 17.32 -6.03
CA ILE A 453 10.31 18.34 -6.38
C ILE A 453 10.37 18.42 -7.89
N VAL A 454 10.13 19.62 -8.41
CA VAL A 454 10.13 19.89 -9.83
C VAL A 454 11.43 20.60 -10.19
N VAL A 455 12.18 20.01 -11.12
CA VAL A 455 13.45 20.56 -11.58
C VAL A 455 13.36 20.82 -13.09
N PRO A 456 13.55 22.06 -13.54
CA PRO A 456 13.55 22.38 -14.97
C PRO A 456 14.68 21.63 -15.68
N ILE A 457 14.39 21.06 -16.84
CA ILE A 457 15.42 20.43 -17.70
C ILE A 457 15.40 21.04 -19.09
N TYR A 458 16.55 21.03 -19.75
CA TYR A 458 16.64 21.50 -21.13
C TYR A 458 16.09 20.46 -22.12
N PRO A 459 15.33 20.87 -23.15
CA PRO A 459 14.83 22.23 -23.39
C PRO A 459 13.72 22.59 -22.39
N PHE A 460 13.75 23.80 -21.79
CA PHE A 460 12.79 24.18 -20.74
C PHE A 460 11.34 24.24 -21.21
N TYR A 461 11.16 24.47 -22.51
CA TYR A 461 9.86 24.46 -23.18
C TYR A 461 9.87 23.48 -24.33
N SER A 462 8.71 22.88 -24.59
CA SER A 462 8.40 22.17 -25.81
C SER A 462 7.22 22.86 -26.47
N GLU A 463 7.33 23.09 -27.77
CA GLU A 463 6.32 23.81 -28.56
C GLU A 463 5.59 22.82 -29.47
N ASN A 464 4.27 22.97 -29.63
CA ASN A 464 3.50 22.21 -30.62
C ASN A 464 3.44 22.97 -31.95
N GLU A 465 2.82 22.36 -32.97
CA GLU A 465 2.67 22.97 -34.30
C GLU A 465 1.87 24.30 -34.29
N ALA A 466 1.05 24.52 -33.24
CA ALA A 466 0.27 25.74 -33.04
C ALA A 466 1.02 26.85 -32.28
N GLY A 467 2.27 26.62 -31.87
CA GLY A 467 3.07 27.59 -31.12
C GLY A 467 2.83 27.61 -29.60
N GLU A 468 2.06 26.64 -29.07
CA GLU A 468 1.75 26.55 -27.65
C GLU A 468 2.93 25.94 -26.87
N LYS A 469 3.39 26.65 -25.84
CA LYS A 469 4.53 26.25 -25.03
C LYS A 469 4.11 25.39 -23.84
N LYS A 470 4.73 24.22 -23.70
CA LYS A 470 4.60 23.32 -22.55
C LYS A 470 5.88 23.27 -21.74
N ALA A 471 5.78 23.31 -20.42
CA ALA A 471 6.93 23.23 -19.53
C ALA A 471 7.50 21.81 -19.49
N VAL A 472 8.83 21.68 -19.58
CA VAL A 472 9.55 20.39 -19.56
C VAL A 472 10.38 20.28 -18.28
N TYR A 473 10.11 19.26 -17.46
CA TYR A 473 10.75 19.11 -16.14
C TYR A 473 10.93 17.67 -15.70
N LEU A 474 11.86 17.48 -14.75
CA LEU A 474 11.99 16.29 -13.94
C LEU A 474 11.16 16.41 -12.66
N LYS A 475 10.58 15.27 -12.26
CA LYS A 475 9.80 15.08 -11.05
C LYS A 475 10.53 14.11 -10.15
N PHE A 476 10.99 14.61 -9.01
CA PHE A 476 11.59 13.78 -7.98
C PHE A 476 10.59 13.55 -6.85
N PRO A 477 10.25 12.29 -6.53
CA PRO A 477 9.41 12.00 -5.37
C PRO A 477 10.09 12.38 -4.06
N HIS A 478 9.29 12.71 -3.06
CA HIS A 478 9.71 12.75 -1.66
C HIS A 478 9.71 11.35 -1.06
N GLU A 479 10.45 11.15 0.05
CA GLU A 479 10.24 9.96 0.87
C GLU A 479 8.87 9.96 1.56
N ASP A 480 8.39 8.80 2.01
CA ASP A 480 7.01 8.59 2.45
C ASP A 480 6.56 9.56 3.56
N SER A 481 7.40 9.80 4.58
CA SER A 481 7.14 10.75 5.68
C SER A 481 7.24 12.20 5.23
N ASN A 482 8.33 12.55 4.54
CA ASN A 482 8.57 13.92 4.10
C ASN A 482 7.61 14.36 3.00
N ARG A 483 6.97 13.45 2.26
CA ARG A 483 5.91 13.78 1.30
C ARG A 483 4.75 14.50 1.98
N MET A 484 4.30 13.97 3.12
CA MET A 484 3.20 14.54 3.91
C MET A 484 3.57 15.93 4.43
N ILE A 485 4.77 16.05 4.99
CA ILE A 485 5.27 17.30 5.57
C ILE A 485 5.54 18.34 4.47
N ALA A 486 6.12 17.93 3.34
CA ALA A 486 6.39 18.82 2.21
C ALA A 486 5.10 19.34 1.58
N ALA A 487 4.06 18.52 1.47
CA ALA A 487 2.75 18.95 0.99
C ALA A 487 2.08 19.95 1.96
N ALA A 488 2.21 19.72 3.27
CA ALA A 488 1.78 20.67 4.29
C ALA A 488 2.55 22.01 4.24
N VAL A 489 3.88 21.95 4.13
CA VAL A 489 4.75 23.13 3.95
C VAL A 489 4.36 23.90 2.70
N TRP A 490 4.17 23.21 1.57
CA TRP A 490 3.70 23.81 0.33
C TRP A 490 2.35 24.51 0.51
N THR A 491 1.40 23.85 1.17
CA THR A 491 0.08 24.42 1.46
C THR A 491 0.19 25.70 2.29
N LEU A 492 1.02 25.70 3.34
CA LEU A 492 1.24 26.87 4.20
C LEU A 492 1.93 28.03 3.46
N LEU A 493 2.85 27.74 2.56
CA LEU A 493 3.53 28.76 1.76
C LEU A 493 2.60 29.39 0.71
N MET A 494 1.80 28.57 0.05
CA MET A 494 0.98 28.98 -1.10
C MET A 494 -0.41 29.50 -0.72
N HIS A 495 -0.93 29.15 0.45
CA HIS A 495 -2.23 29.60 0.92
C HIS A 495 -2.08 30.52 2.12
N GLN A 496 -2.37 31.81 1.93
CA GLN A 496 -2.40 32.78 3.02
C GLN A 496 -3.84 32.97 3.52
N GLY A 497 -4.06 32.87 4.83
CA GLY A 497 -5.36 33.07 5.47
C GLY A 497 -5.61 32.17 6.69
N PRO A 498 -6.70 32.41 7.45
CA PRO A 498 -6.99 31.74 8.72
C PRO A 498 -7.21 30.22 8.60
N TYR A 499 -7.46 29.71 7.38
CA TYR A 499 -7.72 28.30 7.10
C TYR A 499 -6.50 27.53 6.55
N ALA A 500 -5.32 28.15 6.46
CA ALA A 500 -4.13 27.51 5.91
C ALA A 500 -3.70 26.27 6.71
N ALA A 501 -3.73 26.36 8.04
CA ALA A 501 -3.41 25.24 8.94
C ALA A 501 -4.40 24.08 8.81
N SER A 502 -5.70 24.35 8.74
CA SER A 502 -6.72 23.31 8.55
C SER A 502 -6.62 22.64 7.18
N ARG A 503 -6.26 23.38 6.11
CA ARG A 503 -6.00 22.79 4.79
C ARG A 503 -4.75 21.91 4.79
N ALA A 504 -3.68 22.36 5.43
CA ALA A 504 -2.45 21.57 5.56
C ALA A 504 -2.72 20.24 6.30
N LEU A 505 -3.54 20.25 7.35
CA LEU A 505 -4.00 19.02 8.03
C LEU A 505 -4.85 18.13 7.11
N GLY A 506 -5.73 18.71 6.29
CA GLY A 506 -6.52 17.98 5.30
C GLY A 506 -5.66 17.29 4.24
N VAL A 507 -4.63 17.97 3.75
CA VAL A 507 -3.63 17.42 2.81
C VAL A 507 -2.90 16.24 3.43
N ILE A 508 -2.40 16.37 4.67
CA ILE A 508 -1.77 15.26 5.41
C ILE A 508 -2.71 14.06 5.53
N LYS A 509 -4.00 14.29 5.82
CA LYS A 509 -5.00 13.22 5.89
C LYS A 509 -5.20 12.50 4.55
N GLY A 510 -5.18 13.24 3.44
CA GLY A 510 -5.29 12.69 2.08
C GLY A 510 -4.06 11.89 1.61
N GLU A 511 -2.94 11.98 2.33
CA GLU A 511 -1.71 11.25 2.02
C GLU A 511 -1.65 9.85 2.64
N PHE A 512 -2.55 9.51 3.55
CA PHE A 512 -2.70 8.14 4.04
C PHE A 512 -3.18 7.21 2.92
N PRO A 513 -2.82 5.91 2.95
CA PRO A 513 -3.26 4.97 1.92
C PRO A 513 -4.79 5.01 1.81
N GLY A 514 -5.33 5.27 0.63
CA GLY A 514 -6.75 5.06 0.36
C GLY A 514 -7.06 3.58 0.18
N LEU A 515 -8.37 3.26 0.14
CA LEU A 515 -8.86 1.91 -0.10
C LEU A 515 -8.14 1.28 -1.30
N GLN A 516 -7.89 -0.04 -1.24
CA GLN A 516 -7.25 -0.76 -2.35
C GLN A 516 -7.78 -0.30 -3.72
N PRO A 517 -6.92 -0.08 -4.74
CA PRO A 517 -7.34 0.38 -6.06
C PRO A 517 -8.46 -0.48 -6.67
N GLY A 518 -8.49 -1.78 -6.38
CA GLY A 518 -9.59 -2.66 -6.80
C GLY A 518 -10.93 -2.37 -6.12
N VAL A 519 -10.93 -1.93 -4.86
CA VAL A 519 -12.12 -1.53 -4.10
C VAL A 519 -12.57 -0.12 -4.48
N ASP A 520 -11.64 0.81 -4.65
CA ASP A 520 -11.94 2.18 -5.13
C ASP A 520 -12.48 2.16 -6.57
N LEU A 521 -11.84 1.39 -7.45
CA LEU A 521 -12.32 1.19 -8.81
C LEU A 521 -13.72 0.55 -8.83
N LEU A 522 -13.95 -0.47 -7.99
CA LEU A 522 -15.28 -1.09 -7.86
C LEU A 522 -16.32 -0.07 -7.38
N ASN A 523 -15.97 0.77 -6.40
CA ASN A 523 -16.83 1.86 -5.92
C ASN A 523 -17.13 2.87 -7.03
N LYS A 524 -16.13 3.24 -7.85
CA LYS A 524 -16.32 4.14 -9.00
C LYS A 524 -17.20 3.52 -10.09
N TRP A 525 -17.11 2.21 -10.34
CA TRP A 525 -18.04 1.51 -11.22
C TRP A 525 -19.46 1.42 -10.63
N ILE A 526 -19.60 1.26 -9.32
CA ILE A 526 -20.90 1.33 -8.63
C ILE A 526 -21.51 2.74 -8.77
N GLN A 527 -20.73 3.80 -8.56
CA GLN A 527 -21.16 5.19 -8.79
C GLN A 527 -21.60 5.36 -10.24
N PHE A 528 -20.80 4.89 -11.19
CA PHE A 528 -21.10 4.91 -12.61
C PHE A 528 -22.46 4.23 -12.89
N TRP A 529 -22.65 2.96 -12.52
CA TRP A 529 -23.91 2.24 -12.75
C TRP A 529 -25.11 2.82 -11.98
N SER A 530 -24.88 3.50 -10.86
CA SER A 530 -25.93 4.22 -10.11
C SER A 530 -26.38 5.54 -10.76
N GLY A 531 -25.84 5.88 -11.94
CA GLY A 531 -26.19 7.11 -12.64
C GLY A 531 -25.53 8.37 -12.05
N ARG A 532 -24.49 8.22 -11.22
CA ARG A 532 -23.71 9.33 -10.65
C ARG A 532 -22.34 9.39 -11.30
N ASN A 533 -21.89 10.60 -11.67
CA ASN A 533 -20.56 10.77 -12.25
C ASN A 533 -19.52 10.40 -11.19
N PRO A 534 -18.71 9.35 -11.39
CA PRO A 534 -17.79 8.90 -10.36
C PRO A 534 -16.83 10.04 -10.00
N TYR A 535 -16.64 10.27 -8.70
CA TYR A 535 -15.73 11.31 -8.25
C TYR A 535 -14.37 10.69 -7.88
N ASP A 536 -13.29 11.28 -8.38
CA ASP A 536 -11.93 10.87 -8.02
C ASP A 536 -11.38 11.80 -6.94
N GLU A 537 -11.48 11.36 -5.68
CA GLU A 537 -10.98 12.09 -4.52
C GLU A 537 -9.47 12.37 -4.60
N PHE A 538 -8.69 11.53 -5.31
CA PHE A 538 -7.24 11.71 -5.46
C PHE A 538 -6.85 12.79 -6.47
N ARG A 539 -7.69 13.01 -7.49
CA ARG A 539 -7.46 14.00 -8.56
C ARG A 539 -8.34 15.25 -8.42
N GLY A 540 -9.22 15.27 -7.42
CA GLY A 540 -10.06 16.41 -7.08
C GLY A 540 -11.12 16.74 -8.13
N GLY A 541 -11.64 15.75 -8.87
CA GLY A 541 -12.56 15.98 -9.99
C GLY A 541 -13.36 14.76 -10.39
N THR A 542 -14.34 14.96 -11.29
CA THR A 542 -15.13 13.86 -11.86
C THR A 542 -14.28 13.01 -12.80
N VAL A 543 -14.45 11.69 -12.73
CA VAL A 543 -13.75 10.69 -13.55
C VAL A 543 -14.08 10.84 -15.03
N VAL A 544 -15.36 11.08 -15.34
CA VAL A 544 -15.80 11.35 -16.69
C VAL A 544 -16.03 12.86 -16.80
N PRO A 545 -15.49 13.55 -17.83
CA PRO A 545 -15.77 14.97 -17.99
C PRO A 545 -17.26 15.19 -18.23
N ARG A 546 -17.76 16.37 -17.83
CA ARG A 546 -19.20 16.64 -17.75
C ARG A 546 -19.90 16.54 -19.10
N THR A 547 -19.23 16.96 -20.16
CA THR A 547 -19.68 16.87 -21.55
C THR A 547 -19.98 15.44 -21.98
N GLU A 548 -19.06 14.51 -21.74
CA GLU A 548 -19.17 13.09 -22.07
C GLU A 548 -20.14 12.38 -21.12
N TRP A 549 -20.24 12.87 -19.87
CA TRP A 549 -21.24 12.39 -18.91
C TRP A 549 -22.67 12.72 -19.34
N GLU A 550 -22.89 13.95 -19.82
CA GLU A 550 -24.17 14.44 -20.33
C GLU A 550 -24.51 13.84 -21.71
N ALA A 551 -23.52 13.55 -22.55
CA ALA A 551 -23.70 12.84 -23.82
C ALA A 551 -24.23 11.42 -23.64
N GLY A 552 -23.87 10.76 -22.54
CA GLY A 552 -24.38 9.44 -22.17
C GLY A 552 -23.88 8.30 -23.05
N GLY A 553 -24.49 7.11 -22.92
CA GLY A 553 -24.19 5.97 -23.78
C GLY A 553 -22.72 5.52 -23.79
N TRP A 554 -22.18 5.33 -25.01
CA TRP A 554 -20.82 4.82 -25.22
C TRP A 554 -19.73 5.84 -24.86
N ASP A 555 -19.97 7.14 -25.09
CA ASP A 555 -18.97 8.19 -24.80
C ASP A 555 -18.67 8.26 -23.30
N ARG A 556 -19.70 8.15 -22.47
CA ARG A 556 -19.55 8.02 -21.02
C ARG A 556 -18.80 6.75 -20.59
N ALA A 557 -19.11 5.62 -21.21
CA ALA A 557 -18.49 4.33 -20.89
C ALA A 557 -17.02 4.26 -21.33
N LYS A 558 -16.68 4.91 -22.45
CA LYS A 558 -15.33 5.02 -23.00
C LYS A 558 -14.40 5.77 -22.04
N GLU A 559 -14.83 6.89 -21.47
CA GLU A 559 -14.01 7.63 -20.50
C GLU A 559 -13.85 6.87 -19.17
N MET A 560 -14.89 6.17 -18.71
CA MET A 560 -14.77 5.30 -17.54
C MET A 560 -13.82 4.11 -17.77
N LEU A 561 -13.79 3.55 -18.98
CA LEU A 561 -12.83 2.54 -19.37
C LEU A 561 -11.41 3.10 -19.47
N ARG A 562 -11.22 4.30 -20.03
CA ARG A 562 -9.93 5.01 -20.06
C ARG A 562 -9.41 5.25 -18.64
N TYR A 563 -10.27 5.70 -17.75
CA TYR A 563 -9.96 5.85 -16.33
C TYR A 563 -9.53 4.51 -15.71
N THR A 564 -10.35 3.47 -15.87
CA THR A 564 -10.08 2.11 -15.37
C THR A 564 -8.72 1.60 -15.85
N MET A 565 -8.39 1.78 -17.13
CA MET A 565 -7.12 1.34 -17.70
C MET A 565 -5.93 2.21 -17.25
N GLY A 566 -6.16 3.52 -17.06
CA GLY A 566 -5.18 4.45 -16.48
C GLY A 566 -4.78 4.09 -15.05
N GLU A 567 -5.74 3.61 -14.25
CA GLU A 567 -5.48 3.07 -12.92
C GLU A 567 -4.61 1.80 -12.93
N PHE A 568 -4.53 1.07 -14.06
CA PHE A 568 -3.81 -0.21 -14.15
C PHE A 568 -2.44 -0.16 -14.83
N GLY A 569 -1.92 1.02 -15.23
CA GLY A 569 -0.51 1.29 -15.61
C GLY A 569 0.12 0.51 -16.78
N ILE A 570 0.03 -0.81 -16.79
CA ILE A 570 0.57 -1.77 -17.77
C ILE A 570 -0.47 -2.09 -18.86
N LEU A 571 -1.75 -2.21 -18.49
CA LEU A 571 -2.83 -2.48 -19.45
C LEU A 571 -3.05 -1.32 -20.43
N SER A 572 -2.84 -0.07 -20.00
CA SER A 572 -2.90 1.12 -20.86
C SER A 572 -1.78 1.14 -21.92
N GLN A 573 -0.62 0.53 -21.65
CA GLN A 573 0.49 0.43 -22.61
C GLN A 573 0.29 -0.70 -23.63
N ILE A 574 -0.28 -1.83 -23.21
CA ILE A 574 -0.49 -3.02 -24.07
C ILE A 574 -1.74 -2.85 -24.96
N LEU A 575 -2.84 -2.35 -24.40
CA LEU A 575 -4.11 -2.15 -25.13
C LEU A 575 -4.26 -0.73 -25.67
N GLY A 576 -3.33 0.17 -25.35
CA GLY A 576 -3.42 1.57 -25.74
C GLY A 576 -3.49 1.79 -27.25
N ARG A 577 -2.91 0.90 -28.05
CA ARG A 577 -3.03 0.95 -29.51
C ARG A 577 -4.46 0.76 -30.04
N TRP A 578 -5.35 0.10 -29.29
CA TRP A 578 -6.74 -0.13 -29.71
C TRP A 578 -7.72 0.97 -29.26
N ILE A 579 -7.38 1.75 -28.23
CA ILE A 579 -8.29 2.76 -27.62
C ILE A 579 -7.78 4.21 -27.81
N TYR A 580 -6.47 4.42 -27.98
CA TYR A 580 -5.85 5.72 -28.28
C TYR A 580 -5.61 5.95 -29.78
N ALA A 581 -6.47 5.42 -30.65
CA ALA A 581 -6.40 5.63 -32.10
C ALA A 581 -6.89 7.03 -32.56
N ALA A 582 -6.78 8.04 -31.70
CA ALA A 582 -6.85 9.44 -32.10
C ALA A 582 -5.52 10.08 -31.67
N PRO A 583 -4.70 10.58 -32.60
CA PRO A 583 -3.52 11.37 -32.24
C PRO A 583 -3.98 12.55 -31.38
N ASP A 584 -3.29 12.75 -30.25
CA ASP A 584 -3.44 13.97 -29.46
C ASP A 584 -2.85 15.11 -30.29
N GLU A 585 -3.71 15.85 -30.99
CA GLU A 585 -3.35 16.96 -31.88
C GLU A 585 -2.60 18.06 -31.12
N HIS A 586 -2.78 18.15 -29.80
CA HIS A 586 -2.12 19.13 -28.94
C HIS A 586 -0.79 18.64 -28.35
N ALA A 587 -0.40 17.37 -28.55
CA ALA A 587 0.85 16.83 -27.99
C ALA A 587 2.08 17.22 -28.82
N THR A 588 3.14 17.67 -28.17
CA THR A 588 4.41 18.03 -28.84
C THR A 588 5.20 16.78 -29.26
N ASP A 589 6.15 16.93 -30.20
CA ASP A 589 6.99 15.80 -30.63
C ASP A 589 7.85 15.22 -29.49
N LEU A 590 8.40 16.11 -28.65
CA LEU A 590 9.14 15.70 -27.46
C LEU A 590 8.23 15.00 -26.44
N GLU A 591 6.98 15.46 -26.29
CA GLU A 591 5.98 14.83 -25.43
C GLU A 591 5.62 13.42 -25.92
N ARG A 592 5.43 13.25 -27.23
CA ARG A 592 5.18 11.94 -27.86
C ARG A 592 6.36 11.00 -27.66
N LEU A 593 7.60 11.49 -27.84
CA LEU A 593 8.81 10.71 -27.61
C LEU A 593 8.95 10.29 -26.13
N VAL A 594 8.81 11.22 -25.18
CA VAL A 594 8.94 10.95 -23.74
C VAL A 594 7.85 9.98 -23.27
N ARG A 595 6.60 10.15 -23.72
CA ARG A 595 5.49 9.23 -23.44
C ARG A 595 5.75 7.82 -23.98
N SER A 596 6.50 7.69 -25.07
CA SER A 596 6.80 6.40 -25.69
C SER A 596 7.85 5.57 -24.92
N ILE A 597 8.66 6.18 -24.05
CA ILE A 597 9.72 5.48 -23.31
C ILE A 597 9.22 5.08 -21.91
N PRO A 598 9.06 3.77 -21.62
CA PRO A 598 8.61 3.30 -20.31
C PRO A 598 9.54 3.76 -19.18
N GLY A 599 8.97 4.18 -18.05
CA GLY A 599 9.73 4.65 -16.89
C GLY A 599 10.21 6.10 -16.98
N ILE A 600 10.61 6.60 -18.16
CA ILE A 600 11.04 7.99 -18.33
C ILE A 600 9.85 8.94 -18.19
N SER A 601 8.71 8.64 -18.79
CA SER A 601 7.46 9.43 -18.64
C SER A 601 6.97 9.56 -17.19
N SER A 602 7.47 8.72 -16.30
CA SER A 602 7.16 8.77 -14.87
C SER A 602 7.97 9.83 -14.11
N LEU A 603 9.12 10.23 -14.65
CA LEU A 603 10.08 11.19 -14.09
C LEU A 603 10.12 12.48 -14.91
N VAL A 604 10.15 12.40 -16.24
CA VAL A 604 10.10 13.56 -17.14
C VAL A 604 8.64 13.83 -17.51
N ARG A 605 8.20 15.09 -17.34
CA ARG A 605 6.86 15.52 -17.73
C ARG A 605 6.93 16.76 -18.61
N ILE A 606 6.01 16.81 -19.57
CA ILE A 606 5.81 17.92 -20.49
C ILE A 606 4.33 18.28 -20.39
N THR A 607 4.02 19.50 -19.96
CA THR A 607 2.63 19.89 -19.72
C THR A 607 2.47 21.41 -19.59
N ASP A 608 1.25 21.85 -19.86
CA ASP A 608 0.67 23.19 -19.73
C ASP A 608 -0.59 23.21 -18.85
N ARG A 609 -0.96 22.06 -18.27
CA ARG A 609 -2.18 21.85 -17.49
C ARG A 609 -2.31 22.77 -16.27
N GLY A 610 -1.21 23.33 -15.77
CA GLY A 610 -1.27 24.36 -14.72
C GLY A 610 -2.06 25.61 -15.16
N LEU A 611 -2.05 25.94 -16.45
CA LEU A 611 -2.84 27.05 -17.00
C LEU A 611 -4.33 26.72 -17.05
N ASP A 612 -4.68 25.47 -17.39
CA ASP A 612 -6.08 25.01 -17.39
C ASP A 612 -6.65 24.93 -15.97
N GLU A 613 -5.85 24.46 -15.00
CA GLU A 613 -6.25 24.43 -13.59
C GLU A 613 -6.57 25.83 -13.05
N LYS A 614 -5.82 26.86 -13.47
CA LYS A 614 -6.12 28.26 -13.13
C LYS A 614 -7.45 28.72 -13.72
N ARG A 615 -7.70 28.43 -14.99
CA ARG A 615 -8.98 28.76 -15.65
C ARG A 615 -10.14 28.06 -14.94
N TRP A 616 -10.00 26.79 -14.59
CA TRP A 616 -11.03 26.06 -13.83
C TRP A 616 -11.25 26.63 -12.43
N TRP A 617 -10.21 27.09 -11.74
CA TRP A 617 -10.38 27.76 -10.46
C TRP A 617 -11.10 29.10 -10.60
N GLU A 618 -10.80 29.88 -11.63
CA GLU A 618 -11.52 31.12 -11.94
C GLU A 618 -13.01 30.83 -12.22
N GLU A 619 -13.30 29.82 -13.04
CA GLU A 619 -14.66 29.35 -13.31
C GLU A 619 -15.39 28.83 -12.06
N ASP A 620 -14.70 28.12 -11.17
CA ASP A 620 -15.29 27.61 -9.92
C ASP A 620 -15.55 28.73 -8.92
N ILE A 621 -14.65 29.72 -8.81
CA ILE A 621 -14.88 30.92 -8.01
C ILE A 621 -16.09 31.70 -8.55
N GLU A 622 -16.19 31.89 -9.87
CA GLU A 622 -17.37 32.50 -10.50
C GLU A 622 -18.64 31.68 -10.20
N THR A 623 -18.54 30.35 -10.26
CA THR A 623 -19.66 29.45 -9.99
C THR A 623 -20.10 29.51 -8.53
N GLN A 624 -19.17 29.55 -7.58
CA GLN A 624 -19.43 29.71 -6.15
C GLN A 624 -20.02 31.09 -5.84
N ALA A 625 -19.50 32.16 -6.44
CA ALA A 625 -20.06 33.50 -6.32
C ALA A 625 -21.50 33.55 -6.84
N ARG A 626 -21.76 32.94 -8.00
CA ARG A 626 -23.12 32.78 -8.55
C ARG A 626 -24.02 31.89 -7.69
N ALA A 627 -23.47 30.87 -7.03
CA ALA A 627 -24.22 30.00 -6.13
C ALA A 627 -24.61 30.73 -4.84
N GLN A 628 -23.72 31.54 -4.26
CA GLN A 628 -24.02 32.41 -3.12
C GLN A 628 -25.09 33.43 -3.49
N LEU A 629 -24.94 34.11 -4.64
CA LEU A 629 -25.95 35.03 -5.16
C LEU A 629 -27.32 34.37 -5.30
N ARG A 630 -27.38 33.10 -5.75
CA ARG A 630 -28.62 32.33 -5.83
C ARG A 630 -29.15 31.91 -4.46
N ALA A 631 -28.30 31.70 -3.47
CA ALA A 631 -28.70 31.36 -2.11
C ALA A 631 -29.38 32.55 -1.40
N ASP A 632 -28.91 33.76 -1.69
CA ASP A 632 -29.45 35.03 -1.19
C ASP A 632 -30.84 35.35 -1.78
N LEU A 633 -31.24 34.68 -2.88
CA LEU A 633 -32.54 34.89 -3.51
C LEU A 633 -33.71 34.44 -2.63
N PRO A 634 -34.84 35.18 -2.65
CA PRO A 634 -36.05 34.80 -1.94
C PRO A 634 -36.52 33.40 -2.34
N LEU A 635 -37.15 32.69 -1.40
CA LEU A 635 -37.63 31.31 -1.61
C LEU A 635 -38.58 31.20 -2.82
N ALA A 636 -39.41 32.23 -3.06
CA ALA A 636 -40.31 32.30 -4.21
C ALA A 636 -39.56 32.27 -5.55
N VAL A 637 -38.47 33.03 -5.65
CA VAL A 637 -37.61 33.09 -6.85
C VAL A 637 -36.94 31.74 -7.07
N ARG A 638 -36.36 31.14 -6.02
CA ARG A 638 -35.72 29.81 -6.10
C ARG A 638 -36.71 28.72 -6.53
N ARG A 639 -37.93 28.74 -5.98
CA ARG A 639 -39.00 27.82 -6.39
C ARG A 639 -39.41 28.02 -7.85
N ALA A 640 -39.56 29.26 -8.31
CA ALA A 640 -39.92 29.57 -9.68
C ALA A 640 -38.86 29.10 -10.69
N VAL A 641 -37.57 29.26 -10.37
CA VAL A 641 -36.46 28.76 -11.20
C VAL A 641 -36.42 27.22 -11.21
N SER A 642 -36.64 26.58 -10.07
CA SER A 642 -36.71 25.12 -9.96
C SER A 642 -37.90 24.55 -10.75
N GLU A 643 -39.08 25.16 -10.60
CA GLU A 643 -40.30 24.82 -11.33
C GLU A 643 -40.11 24.98 -12.85
N ARG A 644 -39.49 26.07 -13.28
CA ARG A 644 -39.12 26.30 -14.69
C ARG A 644 -38.22 25.19 -15.22
N SER A 645 -37.18 24.84 -14.47
CA SER A 645 -36.23 23.78 -14.87
C SER A 645 -36.96 22.46 -15.06
N ARG A 646 -37.77 22.06 -14.06
CA ARG A 646 -38.62 20.85 -14.10
C ARG A 646 -39.53 20.84 -15.35
N LEU A 647 -40.22 21.95 -15.63
CA LEU A 647 -41.13 22.06 -16.78
C LEU A 647 -40.41 22.06 -18.14
N ASN A 648 -39.13 22.46 -18.18
CA ASN A 648 -38.32 22.41 -19.40
C ASN A 648 -37.70 21.03 -19.64
N THR A 649 -37.56 20.19 -18.61
CA THR A 649 -37.10 18.79 -18.76
C THR A 649 -38.15 17.90 -19.42
N PHE A 650 -39.44 18.20 -19.22
CA PHE A 650 -40.53 17.44 -19.85
C PHE A 650 -40.75 17.86 -21.32
N GLY A 651 -40.92 16.87 -22.19
CA GLY A 651 -41.33 17.11 -23.58
C GLY A 651 -42.72 17.72 -23.67
N GLU A 652 -43.02 18.50 -24.71
CA GLU A 652 -44.34 19.13 -24.91
C GLU A 652 -45.56 18.20 -24.73
N PRO A 653 -45.55 16.95 -25.21
CA PRO A 653 -46.68 16.03 -25.05
C PRO A 653 -47.00 15.68 -23.60
N GLN A 654 -46.02 15.77 -22.71
CA GLN A 654 -46.13 15.35 -21.30
C GLN A 654 -46.67 16.47 -20.39
N LEU A 655 -46.79 17.70 -20.89
CA LEU A 655 -47.25 18.85 -20.12
C LEU A 655 -48.73 19.10 -20.35
N SER A 656 -49.49 19.24 -19.26
CA SER A 656 -50.86 19.74 -19.30
C SER A 656 -50.94 21.16 -19.88
N LEU A 657 -52.13 21.57 -20.34
CA LEU A 657 -52.32 22.93 -20.88
C LEU A 657 -51.96 24.03 -19.86
N ALA A 658 -52.25 23.78 -18.57
CA ALA A 658 -51.87 24.66 -17.47
C ALA A 658 -50.34 24.73 -17.31
N GLU A 659 -49.65 23.60 -17.32
CA GLU A 659 -48.19 23.55 -17.21
C GLU A 659 -47.49 24.19 -18.42
N ARG A 660 -48.03 24.05 -19.64
CA ARG A 660 -47.51 24.74 -20.83
C ARG A 660 -47.61 26.26 -20.69
N ARG A 661 -48.73 26.77 -20.15
CA ARG A 661 -48.92 28.20 -19.86
C ARG A 661 -47.96 28.66 -18.78
N ARG A 662 -47.84 27.90 -17.68
CA ARG A 662 -46.91 28.17 -16.58
C ARG A 662 -45.45 28.19 -17.05
N ARG A 663 -45.04 27.21 -17.87
CA ARG A 663 -43.71 27.15 -18.49
C ARG A 663 -43.42 28.39 -19.34
N ARG A 664 -44.38 28.85 -20.15
CA ARG A 664 -44.22 30.07 -20.96
C ARG A 664 -44.05 31.31 -20.07
N GLN A 665 -44.90 31.49 -19.08
CA GLN A 665 -44.80 32.60 -18.11
C GLN A 665 -43.45 32.60 -17.39
N LEU A 666 -43.01 31.44 -16.89
CA LEU A 666 -41.73 31.32 -16.20
C LEU A 666 -40.54 31.52 -17.14
N ASN A 667 -40.60 31.06 -18.39
CA ASN A 667 -39.53 31.31 -19.37
C ASN A 667 -39.43 32.78 -19.77
N GLU A 668 -40.57 33.48 -19.92
CA GLU A 668 -40.63 34.90 -20.21
C GLU A 668 -40.09 35.73 -19.03
N TRP A 669 -40.57 35.47 -17.81
CA TRP A 669 -40.04 36.08 -16.59
C TRP A 669 -38.54 35.82 -16.42
N TYR A 670 -38.10 34.58 -16.67
CA TYR A 670 -36.69 34.22 -16.53
C TYR A 670 -35.78 35.03 -17.47
N ARG A 671 -36.19 35.19 -18.74
CA ARG A 671 -35.41 35.94 -19.74
C ARG A 671 -35.46 37.45 -19.51
N SER A 672 -36.64 38.00 -19.24
CA SER A 672 -36.85 39.44 -19.17
C SER A 672 -36.46 40.07 -17.83
N ARG A 673 -36.61 39.33 -16.71
CA ARG A 673 -36.40 39.84 -15.36
C ARG A 673 -35.27 39.12 -14.65
N TYR A 674 -35.35 37.79 -14.52
CA TYR A 674 -34.41 37.06 -13.68
C TYR A 674 -32.94 37.23 -14.12
N VAL A 675 -32.64 36.99 -15.41
CA VAL A 675 -31.26 37.10 -15.92
C VAL A 675 -30.74 38.54 -15.79
N VAL A 676 -31.56 39.52 -16.16
CA VAL A 676 -31.18 40.94 -16.13
C VAL A 676 -30.91 41.40 -14.70
N THR A 677 -31.81 41.08 -13.76
CA THR A 677 -31.66 41.47 -12.35
C THR A 677 -30.48 40.76 -11.69
N LEU A 678 -30.23 39.47 -12.01
CA LEU A 678 -29.07 38.74 -11.49
C LEU A 678 -27.74 39.39 -11.94
N SER A 679 -27.63 39.78 -13.21
CA SER A 679 -26.44 40.50 -13.70
C SER A 679 -26.29 41.92 -13.15
N ARG A 680 -27.39 42.54 -12.66
CA ARG A 680 -27.31 43.81 -11.92
C ARG A 680 -26.89 43.58 -10.47
N MET A 681 -27.38 42.51 -9.84
CA MET A 681 -26.98 42.10 -8.49
C MET A 681 -25.48 41.77 -8.44
N GLU A 682 -24.96 41.07 -9.45
CA GLU A 682 -23.52 40.81 -9.62
C GLU A 682 -22.72 42.13 -9.62
N ARG A 683 -23.09 43.08 -10.47
CA ARG A 683 -22.44 44.39 -10.56
C ARG A 683 -22.57 45.24 -9.29
N ALA A 684 -23.71 45.21 -8.61
CA ALA A 684 -23.90 45.91 -7.34
C ALA A 684 -23.00 45.32 -6.24
N LYS A 685 -22.88 43.99 -6.19
CA LYS A 685 -22.00 43.28 -5.25
C LYS A 685 -20.53 43.54 -5.54
N GLU A 686 -20.11 43.56 -6.81
CA GLU A 686 -18.75 43.93 -7.23
C GLU A 686 -18.37 45.36 -6.83
N ARG A 687 -19.32 46.31 -6.86
CA ARG A 687 -19.13 47.69 -6.39
C ARG A 687 -19.19 47.84 -4.87
N GLY A 688 -19.59 46.81 -4.13
CA GLY A 688 -19.86 46.90 -2.70
C GLY A 688 -21.13 47.71 -2.34
N ASP A 689 -22.04 47.93 -3.30
CA ASP A 689 -23.29 48.65 -3.08
C ASP A 689 -24.36 47.71 -2.50
N THR A 690 -24.37 47.58 -1.17
CA THR A 690 -25.31 46.72 -0.45
C THR A 690 -26.76 47.21 -0.57
N THR A 691 -26.97 48.52 -0.79
CA THR A 691 -28.32 49.11 -0.86
C THR A 691 -28.98 48.75 -2.19
N GLU A 692 -28.27 48.94 -3.32
CA GLU A 692 -28.76 48.50 -4.63
C GLU A 692 -28.93 46.97 -4.66
N TYR A 693 -27.99 46.23 -4.05
CA TYR A 693 -28.06 44.77 -4.00
C TYR A 693 -29.34 44.26 -3.30
N HIS A 694 -29.68 44.79 -2.12
CA HIS A 694 -30.89 44.39 -1.40
C HIS A 694 -32.17 44.86 -2.11
N ALA A 695 -32.17 46.06 -2.71
CA ALA A 695 -33.30 46.53 -3.50
C ALA A 695 -33.59 45.61 -4.70
N LEU A 696 -32.55 45.09 -5.35
CA LEU A 696 -32.69 44.13 -6.45
C LEU A 696 -33.19 42.76 -6.00
N ILE A 697 -32.83 42.31 -4.79
CA ILE A 697 -33.37 41.09 -4.17
C ILE A 697 -34.87 41.21 -3.94
N ASP A 698 -35.32 42.35 -3.43
CA ASP A 698 -36.74 42.58 -3.17
C ASP A 698 -37.53 42.72 -4.48
N ASP A 699 -36.99 43.46 -5.47
CA ASP A 699 -37.59 43.61 -6.80
C ASP A 699 -37.77 42.25 -7.50
N ILE A 700 -36.73 41.42 -7.52
CA ILE A 700 -36.83 40.10 -8.16
C ILE A 700 -37.82 39.19 -7.41
N GLY A 701 -37.88 39.30 -6.08
CA GLY A 701 -38.87 38.62 -5.24
C GLY A 701 -40.31 38.99 -5.59
N ALA A 702 -40.59 40.28 -5.73
CA ALA A 702 -41.91 40.80 -6.09
C ALA A 702 -42.30 40.47 -7.54
N SER A 703 -41.33 40.28 -8.43
CA SER A 703 -41.56 40.02 -9.85
C SER A 703 -42.01 38.58 -10.17
N VAL A 704 -41.94 37.65 -9.21
CA VAL A 704 -42.23 36.22 -9.46
C VAL A 704 -43.71 36.05 -9.84
N PRO A 705 -44.03 35.42 -10.99
CA PRO A 705 -45.41 35.18 -11.38
C PRO A 705 -46.13 34.32 -10.33
N ALA A 706 -47.22 34.84 -9.76
CA ALA A 706 -48.03 34.13 -8.77
C ALA A 706 -48.50 32.78 -9.31
N VAL A 707 -48.49 31.76 -8.44
CA VAL A 707 -49.17 30.48 -8.72
C VAL A 707 -50.65 30.77 -8.58
N ARG A 708 -51.36 30.87 -9.72
CA ARG A 708 -52.81 31.03 -9.75
C ARG A 708 -53.52 29.69 -9.69
#